data_AF-A0A958PDX0-F1
#
_entry.id   AF-A0A958PDX0-F1
#
_cell.length_a   1.000
_cell.length_b   1.000
_cell.length_c   1.000
_cell.angle_alpha   90.00
_cell.angle_beta   90.00
_cell.angle_gamma   90.00
#
_symmetry.space_group_name_H-M   'P 1'
#
loop_
_entity.id
_entity.type
_entity.pdbx_description
1 polymer ?
#
loop_
_entity_poly.entity_id
_entity_poly.type
_entity_poly.pdbx_seq_one_letter_code
_entity_poly.pdbx_strand_id
1 'polypeptide(L)'
;MNIFLILLQIVFINIAFSQETSKEIQSQVIEQEGVQDQLIKEKSEATLDVQEATNSANAAKLKIKSAETELERSLAKMISEIESYRAYLANIKLNKIKELESKINDMISKTNSLKEYENKIHSQSEKITIEDLDNISTIWRNVVDNTLVHLFSSHPVELDNPPTFSTKINSDGEKLLSLKNKISIGLEEIKKEKVDVELNLSKLTRSQSDISFKLLLNAGKVRADALSILIDKGVFSEWSFDPSYFLDFIREVQIVPYRLLATLTEKYYDLKSLSHMGVKGWSNIVKQLFLLIFVFYVPFLFLKLFQMFSAYLENLRKQIFTSSQIDFKKRTSFALWIGRLNPYLPWFFAYLTIQVSYKILTNTLLEPLTIFIPYLEIYVIYRAFLIFFSALLAKILLSKNLDKLRLKQSKLQLTASRLSILFFIEWAFLHAIEDAVRRALVYNLMFDLVVAINIIIVSYEARRWREELLDLSSNWLSEKLQNWLSNYSHFVSDLILFPLLFLGNLTFLVVSWAYQWITRFEVGKKLSAELFKKRLEDAHEENGGSRGDLDESYKELFFNSEPLSETTRIRLGRSPLNKCIQIINNWMSGDITEDLILLYGNFGIGKSTILQALKKHFESQIIIKWVMPENKIFTKEQLYDYLSKVFETKIKHLEDIEKIDQQSQKTMVIIDDIHNFYLNTISGLEAYRALINITSLQLENIFWCFSCNE
;
A
#
# COMPACT_ATOMS: atom_id res chain seq x y z
N MET A 1 -2.08 8.17 9.75
CA MET A 1 -1.91 6.93 10.55
C MET A 1 -1.29 5.80 9.73
N ASN A 2 -1.84 5.42 8.56
CA ASN A 2 -1.25 4.34 7.74
C ASN A 2 0.10 4.68 7.08
N ILE A 3 0.33 5.95 6.70
CA ILE A 3 1.65 6.42 6.21
C ILE A 3 2.71 6.34 7.32
N PHE A 4 2.31 6.61 8.57
CA PHE A 4 3.17 6.51 9.74
C PHE A 4 3.52 5.05 10.08
N LEU A 5 2.58 4.12 9.85
CA LEU A 5 2.79 2.68 10.00
C LEU A 5 3.68 2.08 8.91
N ILE A 6 3.57 2.57 7.67
CA ILE A 6 4.47 2.22 6.57
C ILE A 6 5.88 2.74 6.83
N LEU A 7 6.01 3.99 7.31
CA LEU A 7 7.30 4.55 7.74
C LEU A 7 7.91 3.76 8.92
N LEU A 8 7.11 3.33 9.89
CA LEU A 8 7.57 2.48 11.01
C LEU A 8 7.99 1.08 10.57
N GLN A 9 7.29 0.49 9.58
CA GLN A 9 7.70 -0.80 9.00
C GLN A 9 9.01 -0.68 8.22
N ILE A 10 9.21 0.42 7.47
CA ILE A 10 10.47 0.69 6.76
C ILE A 10 11.63 0.84 7.75
N VAL A 11 11.41 1.51 8.89
CA VAL A 11 12.44 1.67 9.94
C VAL A 11 12.78 0.33 10.61
N PHE A 12 11.81 -0.53 10.91
CA PHE A 12 12.07 -1.83 11.53
C PHE A 12 12.72 -2.84 10.56
N ILE A 13 12.38 -2.79 9.27
CA ILE A 13 13.02 -3.61 8.23
C ILE A 13 14.49 -3.19 8.05
N ASN A 14 14.79 -1.89 8.09
CA ASN A 14 16.17 -1.39 8.00
C ASN A 14 17.06 -1.83 9.17
N ILE A 15 16.53 -1.92 10.39
CA ILE A 15 17.31 -2.36 11.56
C ILE A 15 17.60 -3.88 11.52
N ALA A 16 16.66 -4.68 11.01
CA ALA A 16 16.87 -6.13 10.84
C ALA A 16 17.91 -6.42 9.73
N PHE A 17 17.88 -5.64 8.64
CA PHE A 17 18.83 -5.79 7.54
C PHE A 17 20.28 -5.48 7.97
N SER A 18 20.49 -4.52 8.87
CA SER A 18 21.84 -4.10 9.31
C SER A 18 22.58 -5.10 10.22
N GLN A 19 21.92 -6.13 10.77
CA GLN A 19 22.59 -7.18 11.56
C GLN A 19 22.99 -8.39 10.71
N GLU A 20 22.39 -8.55 9.54
CA GLU A 20 22.78 -9.58 8.57
C GLU A 20 24.08 -9.20 7.84
N THR A 21 24.33 -7.89 7.66
CA THR A 21 25.46 -7.37 6.88
C THR A 21 26.83 -7.67 7.46
N SER A 22 27.03 -7.56 8.78
CA SER A 22 28.33 -7.81 9.41
C SER A 22 28.74 -9.29 9.36
N LYS A 23 27.76 -10.20 9.24
CA LYS A 23 28.01 -11.65 9.11
C LYS A 23 28.49 -12.01 7.71
N GLU A 24 28.01 -11.32 6.67
CA GLU A 24 28.43 -11.55 5.27
C GLU A 24 29.93 -11.25 5.08
N ILE A 25 30.42 -10.08 5.52
CA ILE A 25 31.85 -9.72 5.35
C ILE A 25 32.74 -10.68 6.14
N GLN A 26 32.34 -11.10 7.34
CA GLN A 26 33.06 -12.12 8.12
C GLN A 26 33.10 -13.47 7.41
N SER A 27 31.98 -13.92 6.84
CA SER A 27 31.93 -15.18 6.08
C SER A 27 32.83 -15.15 4.85
N GLN A 28 32.92 -13.99 4.18
CA GLN A 28 33.79 -13.81 3.04
C GLN A 28 35.27 -13.83 3.42
N VAL A 29 35.65 -13.25 4.56
CA VAL A 29 37.03 -13.33 5.05
C VAL A 29 37.41 -14.79 5.30
N ILE A 30 36.54 -15.57 5.94
CA ILE A 30 36.77 -17.01 6.20
C ILE A 30 36.92 -17.79 4.89
N GLU A 31 36.12 -17.49 3.88
CA GLU A 31 36.19 -18.14 2.57
C GLU A 31 37.47 -17.76 1.81
N GLN A 32 37.86 -16.48 1.86
CA GLN A 32 39.12 -16.00 1.28
C GLN A 32 40.33 -16.66 1.95
N GLU A 33 40.32 -16.80 3.27
CA GLU A 33 41.34 -17.54 4.04
C GLU A 33 41.38 -19.02 3.61
N GLY A 34 40.23 -19.66 3.42
CA GLY A 34 40.16 -21.04 2.94
C GLY A 34 40.74 -21.24 1.53
N VAL A 35 40.51 -20.29 0.61
CA VAL A 35 41.11 -20.32 -0.73
C VAL A 35 42.61 -20.05 -0.67
N GLN A 36 43.06 -19.19 0.25
CA GLN A 36 44.47 -18.93 0.49
C GLN A 36 45.19 -20.19 1.00
N ASP A 37 44.60 -20.90 1.96
CA ASP A 37 45.14 -22.17 2.47
C ASP A 37 45.24 -23.23 1.36
N GLN A 38 44.22 -23.31 0.50
CA GLN A 38 44.26 -24.20 -0.67
C GLN A 38 45.41 -23.82 -1.62
N LEU A 39 45.60 -22.53 -1.90
CA LEU A 39 46.68 -22.06 -2.76
C LEU A 39 48.06 -22.32 -2.17
N ILE A 40 48.24 -22.17 -0.85
CA ILE A 40 49.50 -22.49 -0.16
C ILE A 40 49.81 -23.98 -0.32
N LYS A 41 48.80 -24.84 -0.15
CA LYS A 41 48.94 -26.29 -0.35
C LYS A 41 49.30 -26.62 -1.81
N GLU A 42 48.55 -26.11 -2.78
CA GLU A 42 48.79 -26.36 -4.20
C GLU A 42 50.14 -25.79 -4.67
N LYS A 43 50.59 -24.66 -4.10
CA LYS A 43 51.93 -24.10 -4.32
C LYS A 43 53.01 -25.04 -3.81
N SER A 44 52.85 -25.61 -2.62
CA SER A 44 53.83 -26.56 -2.06
C SER A 44 53.94 -27.82 -2.93
N GLU A 45 52.81 -28.36 -3.38
CA GLU A 45 52.75 -29.49 -4.31
C GLU A 45 53.41 -29.13 -5.66
N ALA A 46 53.05 -27.98 -6.25
CA ALA A 46 53.64 -27.52 -7.50
C ALA A 46 55.15 -27.26 -7.41
N THR A 47 55.68 -26.83 -6.25
CA THR A 47 57.13 -26.69 -6.06
C THR A 47 57.85 -28.04 -6.03
N LEU A 48 57.23 -29.07 -5.46
CA LEU A 48 57.75 -30.43 -5.49
C LEU A 48 57.70 -30.99 -6.92
N ASP A 49 56.56 -30.82 -7.61
CA ASP A 49 56.39 -31.23 -9.02
C ASP A 49 57.47 -30.62 -9.91
N VAL A 50 57.80 -29.33 -9.75
CA VAL A 50 58.86 -28.66 -10.50
C VAL A 50 60.24 -29.25 -10.19
N GLN A 51 60.54 -29.53 -8.92
CA GLN A 51 61.82 -30.15 -8.54
C GLN A 51 61.96 -31.55 -9.12
N GLU A 52 60.92 -32.38 -9.03
CA GLU A 52 60.91 -33.74 -9.57
C GLU A 52 61.01 -33.76 -11.10
N ALA A 53 60.23 -32.91 -11.78
CA ALA A 53 60.25 -32.83 -13.24
C ALA A 53 61.58 -32.28 -13.78
N THR A 54 62.19 -31.28 -13.11
CA THR A 54 63.50 -30.75 -13.51
C THR A 54 64.63 -31.77 -13.28
N ASN A 55 64.59 -32.52 -12.17
CA ASN A 55 65.52 -33.60 -11.91
C ASN A 55 65.38 -34.73 -12.95
N SER A 56 64.14 -35.10 -13.30
CA SER A 56 63.84 -36.12 -14.33
C SER A 56 64.29 -35.68 -15.71
N ALA A 57 64.06 -34.42 -16.09
CA ALA A 57 64.55 -33.85 -17.34
C ALA A 57 66.09 -33.82 -17.41
N ASN A 58 66.77 -33.48 -16.32
CA ASN A 58 68.24 -33.49 -16.26
C ASN A 58 68.80 -34.92 -16.32
N ALA A 59 68.17 -35.88 -15.63
CA ALA A 59 68.54 -37.29 -15.71
C ALA A 59 68.33 -37.85 -17.13
N ALA A 60 67.25 -37.45 -17.81
CA ALA A 60 67.01 -37.82 -19.21
C ALA A 60 68.08 -37.24 -20.15
N LYS A 61 68.50 -35.98 -19.96
CA LYS A 61 69.60 -35.37 -20.71
C LYS A 61 70.95 -36.07 -20.50
N LEU A 62 71.22 -36.55 -19.28
CA LEU A 62 72.43 -37.33 -19.00
C LEU A 62 72.41 -38.68 -19.72
N LYS A 63 71.24 -39.33 -19.83
CA LYS A 63 71.06 -40.58 -20.59
C LYS A 63 71.30 -40.42 -22.09
N ILE A 64 71.06 -39.25 -22.66
CA ILE A 64 71.44 -38.95 -24.06
C ILE A 64 72.96 -39.03 -24.24
N LYS A 65 73.73 -38.51 -23.28
CA LYS A 65 75.20 -38.51 -23.35
C LYS A 65 75.81 -39.92 -23.19
N SER A 66 75.11 -40.82 -22.50
CA SER A 66 75.56 -42.20 -22.27
C SER A 66 75.07 -43.21 -23.32
N ALA A 67 74.33 -42.77 -24.35
CA ALA A 67 73.79 -43.68 -25.36
C ALA A 67 74.85 -44.06 -26.43
N GLU A 68 75.03 -45.36 -26.62
CA GLU A 68 76.05 -45.96 -27.48
C GLU A 68 75.63 -46.00 -28.96
N THR A 69 74.32 -46.15 -29.23
CA THR A 69 73.79 -46.22 -30.60
C THR A 69 73.00 -44.97 -31.02
N GLU A 70 72.98 -44.67 -32.32
CA GLU A 70 72.26 -43.52 -32.89
C GLU A 70 70.73 -43.60 -32.67
N LEU A 71 70.18 -44.82 -32.73
CA LEU A 71 68.78 -45.11 -32.41
C LEU A 71 68.46 -44.86 -30.92
N GLU A 72 69.31 -45.32 -29.99
CA GLU A 72 69.15 -45.03 -28.56
C GLU A 72 69.26 -43.53 -28.26
N ARG A 73 70.16 -42.81 -28.94
CA ARG A 73 70.24 -41.33 -28.83
C ARG A 73 68.94 -40.67 -29.29
N SER A 74 68.34 -41.14 -30.38
CA SER A 74 67.07 -40.59 -30.89
C SER A 74 65.90 -40.81 -29.91
N LEU A 75 65.78 -41.99 -29.30
CA LEU A 75 64.73 -42.30 -28.33
C LEU A 75 64.97 -41.62 -26.98
N ALA A 76 66.22 -41.55 -26.51
CA ALA A 76 66.58 -40.79 -25.33
C ALA A 76 66.31 -39.29 -25.50
N LYS A 77 66.47 -38.76 -26.73
CA LYS A 77 66.06 -37.40 -27.08
C LYS A 77 64.55 -37.20 -26.96
N MET A 78 63.73 -38.12 -27.47
CA MET A 78 62.26 -38.05 -27.32
C MET A 78 61.83 -38.10 -25.85
N ILE A 79 62.43 -38.97 -25.03
CA ILE A 79 62.16 -39.04 -23.59
C ILE A 79 62.58 -37.73 -22.91
N SER A 80 63.72 -37.16 -23.28
CA SER A 80 64.15 -35.86 -22.74
C SER A 80 63.21 -34.73 -23.15
N GLU A 81 62.64 -34.76 -24.35
CA GLU A 81 61.66 -33.77 -24.80
C GLU A 81 60.33 -33.88 -24.01
N ILE A 82 59.85 -35.12 -23.78
CA ILE A 82 58.71 -35.43 -22.90
C ILE A 82 58.94 -34.89 -21.48
N GLU A 83 60.06 -35.25 -20.84
CA GLU A 83 60.36 -34.79 -19.48
C GLU A 83 60.60 -33.27 -19.41
N SER A 84 61.18 -32.66 -20.46
CA SER A 84 61.29 -31.20 -20.52
C SER A 84 59.94 -30.50 -20.63
N TYR A 85 58.97 -31.13 -21.31
CA TYR A 85 57.62 -30.62 -21.42
C TYR A 85 56.85 -30.76 -20.10
N ARG A 86 57.05 -31.84 -19.34
CA ARG A 86 56.54 -31.94 -17.95
C ARG A 86 57.08 -30.83 -17.06
N ALA A 87 58.40 -30.61 -17.11
CA ALA A 87 59.03 -29.52 -16.36
C ALA A 87 58.48 -28.14 -16.79
N TYR A 88 58.12 -27.97 -18.06
CA TYR A 88 57.44 -26.77 -18.56
C TYR A 88 56.04 -26.62 -17.97
N LEU A 89 55.19 -27.66 -18.01
CA LEU A 89 53.85 -27.65 -17.42
C LEU A 89 53.88 -27.34 -15.92
N ALA A 90 54.77 -27.98 -15.17
CA ALA A 90 54.92 -27.75 -13.73
C ALA A 90 55.33 -26.29 -13.43
N ASN A 91 56.25 -25.73 -14.23
CA ASN A 91 56.65 -24.32 -14.08
C ASN A 91 55.51 -23.34 -14.41
N ILE A 92 54.71 -23.61 -15.44
CA ILE A 92 53.54 -22.79 -15.77
C ILE A 92 52.52 -22.84 -14.62
N LYS A 93 52.21 -24.03 -14.12
CA LYS A 93 51.32 -24.23 -12.96
C LYS A 93 51.81 -23.40 -11.78
N LEU A 94 53.09 -23.51 -11.41
CA LEU A 94 53.68 -22.77 -10.29
C LEU A 94 53.63 -21.25 -10.50
N ASN A 95 53.99 -20.75 -11.69
CA ASN A 95 53.96 -19.32 -12.00
C ASN A 95 52.54 -18.76 -11.92
N LYS A 96 51.55 -19.50 -12.42
CA LYS A 96 50.15 -19.08 -12.38
C LYS A 96 49.60 -19.09 -10.95
N ILE A 97 49.95 -20.09 -10.14
CA ILE A 97 49.60 -20.12 -8.71
C ILE A 97 50.19 -18.92 -7.97
N LYS A 98 51.47 -18.55 -8.22
CA LYS A 98 52.09 -17.35 -7.62
C LYS A 98 51.39 -16.06 -8.04
N GLU A 99 51.00 -15.94 -9.31
CA GLU A 99 50.23 -14.79 -9.80
C GLU A 99 48.88 -14.68 -9.09
N LEU A 100 48.17 -15.81 -8.94
CA LEU A 100 46.87 -15.88 -8.27
C LEU A 100 46.96 -15.57 -6.78
N GLU A 101 47.97 -16.09 -6.08
CA GLU A 101 48.25 -15.81 -4.67
C GLU A 101 48.48 -14.30 -4.45
N SER A 102 49.28 -13.65 -5.30
CA SER A 102 49.51 -12.21 -5.22
C SER A 102 48.21 -11.42 -5.37
N LYS A 103 47.33 -11.82 -6.30
CA LYS A 103 46.03 -11.15 -6.51
C LYS A 103 45.07 -11.37 -5.36
N ILE A 104 45.02 -12.59 -4.80
CA ILE A 104 44.15 -12.90 -3.67
C ILE A 104 44.60 -12.17 -2.40
N ASN A 105 45.91 -12.07 -2.15
CA ASN A 105 46.43 -11.29 -1.04
C ASN A 105 46.08 -9.79 -1.17
N ASP A 106 46.16 -9.23 -2.38
CA ASP A 106 45.69 -7.86 -2.65
C ASP A 106 44.18 -7.72 -2.34
N MET A 107 43.35 -8.68 -2.78
CA MET A 107 41.92 -8.70 -2.47
C MET A 107 41.63 -8.80 -0.97
N ILE A 108 42.33 -9.66 -0.23
CA ILE A 108 42.19 -9.81 1.23
C ILE A 108 42.55 -8.50 1.94
N SER A 109 43.63 -7.83 1.53
CA SER A 109 44.03 -6.55 2.11
C SER A 109 42.93 -5.49 1.95
N LYS A 110 42.30 -5.43 0.77
CA LYS A 110 41.16 -4.55 0.49
C LYS A 110 39.92 -4.93 1.30
N THR A 111 39.61 -6.22 1.43
CA THR A 111 38.52 -6.69 2.28
C THR A 111 38.71 -6.24 3.74
N ASN A 112 39.93 -6.38 4.27
CA ASN A 112 40.24 -5.99 5.64
C ASN A 112 40.11 -4.47 5.86
N SER A 113 40.61 -3.66 4.93
CA SER A 113 40.40 -2.20 4.98
C SER A 113 38.91 -1.84 4.93
N LEU A 114 38.11 -2.47 4.06
CA LEU A 114 36.67 -2.24 4.00
C LEU A 114 35.96 -2.64 5.30
N LYS A 115 36.40 -3.72 5.97
CA LYS A 115 35.87 -4.17 7.25
C LYS A 115 36.15 -3.16 8.37
N GLU A 116 37.32 -2.53 8.38
CA GLU A 116 37.63 -1.44 9.32
C GLU A 116 36.66 -0.26 9.14
N TYR A 117 36.39 0.14 7.89
CA TYR A 117 35.43 1.18 7.59
C TYR A 117 33.99 0.78 7.94
N GLU A 118 33.57 -0.45 7.63
CA GLU A 118 32.25 -0.97 8.00
C GLU A 118 32.05 -0.97 9.53
N ASN A 119 33.06 -1.42 10.28
CA ASN A 119 33.03 -1.34 11.74
C ASN A 119 32.97 0.11 12.24
N LYS A 120 33.65 1.05 11.59
CA LYS A 120 33.56 2.49 11.90
C LYS A 120 32.15 3.04 11.64
N ILE A 121 31.54 2.66 10.52
CA ILE A 121 30.16 3.00 10.14
C ILE A 121 29.17 2.50 11.20
N HIS A 122 29.31 1.25 11.64
CA HIS A 122 28.39 0.64 12.61
C HIS A 122 28.62 1.09 14.06
N SER A 123 29.87 1.32 14.48
CA SER A 123 30.17 1.63 15.88
C SER A 123 29.94 3.09 16.24
N GLN A 124 30.17 4.03 15.32
CA GLN A 124 30.10 5.48 15.58
C GLN A 124 29.73 6.23 14.29
N SER A 125 28.48 6.13 13.84
CA SER A 125 27.95 6.83 12.65
C SER A 125 28.25 8.33 12.64
N GLU A 126 28.46 8.96 13.80
CA GLU A 126 28.83 10.37 13.95
C GLU A 126 30.24 10.73 13.44
N LYS A 127 31.21 9.81 13.35
CA LYS A 127 32.62 10.11 13.03
C LYS A 127 33.09 9.84 11.60
N ILE A 128 32.20 9.44 10.69
CA ILE A 128 32.57 9.27 9.28
C ILE A 128 32.91 10.64 8.68
N THR A 129 34.10 10.77 8.11
CA THR A 129 34.57 11.98 7.42
C THR A 129 34.53 11.82 5.90
N ILE A 130 34.66 12.92 5.17
CA ILE A 130 34.81 12.91 3.69
C ILE A 130 36.06 12.12 3.29
N GLU A 131 37.14 12.19 4.08
CA GLU A 131 38.38 11.45 3.84
C GLU A 131 38.17 9.93 3.90
N ASP A 132 37.32 9.44 4.81
CA ASP A 132 36.94 8.03 4.84
C ASP A 132 36.21 7.63 3.54
N LEU A 133 35.29 8.48 3.06
CA LEU A 133 34.56 8.25 1.81
C LEU A 133 35.50 8.21 0.59
N ASP A 134 36.50 9.08 0.54
CA ASP A 134 37.49 9.10 -0.54
C ASP A 134 38.35 7.83 -0.53
N ASN A 135 38.77 7.37 0.65
CA ASN A 135 39.52 6.12 0.79
C ASN A 135 38.69 4.91 0.34
N ILE A 136 37.44 4.82 0.80
CA ILE A 136 36.50 3.76 0.38
C ILE A 136 36.25 3.83 -1.14
N SER A 137 36.06 5.03 -1.68
CA SER A 137 35.85 5.25 -3.12
C SER A 137 37.07 4.86 -3.95
N THR A 138 38.28 5.07 -3.44
CA THR A 138 39.52 4.65 -4.10
C THR A 138 39.65 3.14 -4.15
N ILE A 139 39.32 2.43 -3.06
CA ILE A 139 39.26 0.96 -3.04
C ILE A 139 38.21 0.48 -4.03
N TRP A 140 37.01 1.07 -4.00
CA TRP A 140 35.92 0.69 -4.89
C TRP A 140 36.27 0.90 -6.37
N ARG A 141 36.81 2.07 -6.76
CA ARG A 141 37.25 2.37 -8.14
C ARG A 141 38.25 1.32 -8.63
N ASN A 142 39.25 0.99 -7.82
CA ASN A 142 40.25 -0.02 -8.15
C ASN A 142 39.63 -1.42 -8.34
N VAL A 143 38.68 -1.79 -7.49
CA VAL A 143 38.00 -3.09 -7.60
C VAL A 143 37.15 -3.12 -8.88
N VAL A 144 36.35 -2.08 -9.13
CA VAL A 144 35.50 -1.96 -10.33
C VAL A 144 36.33 -2.07 -11.60
N ASP A 145 37.36 -1.25 -11.73
CA ASP A 145 38.17 -1.17 -12.95
C ASP A 145 38.90 -2.52 -13.19
N ASN A 146 39.40 -3.17 -12.14
CA ASN A 146 40.02 -4.49 -12.25
C ASN A 146 39.02 -5.60 -12.60
N THR A 147 37.83 -5.61 -11.99
CA THR A 147 36.82 -6.65 -12.27
C THR A 147 36.28 -6.49 -13.70
N LEU A 148 35.98 -5.27 -14.14
CA LEU A 148 35.47 -5.00 -15.49
C LEU A 148 36.46 -5.43 -16.59
N VAL A 149 37.76 -5.18 -16.40
CA VAL A 149 38.79 -5.60 -17.35
C VAL A 149 38.93 -7.13 -17.39
N HIS A 150 38.89 -7.79 -16.22
CA HIS A 150 39.17 -9.22 -16.13
C HIS A 150 38.00 -10.15 -16.45
N LEU A 151 36.75 -9.68 -16.30
CA LEU A 151 35.53 -10.43 -16.63
C LEU A 151 35.53 -10.93 -18.08
N PHE A 152 35.89 -10.05 -19.01
CA PHE A 152 35.87 -10.33 -20.45
C PHE A 152 37.15 -10.94 -20.99
N SER A 153 38.24 -10.90 -20.20
CA SER A 153 39.53 -11.45 -20.61
C SER A 153 39.73 -12.91 -20.20
N SER A 154 38.76 -13.54 -19.54
CA SER A 154 38.86 -14.93 -19.05
C SER A 154 38.82 -15.95 -20.20
N HIS A 155 39.87 -15.97 -21.01
CA HIS A 155 40.10 -17.01 -21.99
C HIS A 155 40.44 -18.30 -21.22
N PRO A 156 39.97 -19.47 -21.67
CA PRO A 156 40.47 -20.73 -21.16
C PRO A 156 42.00 -20.71 -21.24
N VAL A 157 42.67 -21.18 -20.18
CA VAL A 157 44.14 -21.28 -20.18
C VAL A 157 44.50 -22.34 -21.22
N GLU A 158 44.74 -21.93 -22.45
CA GLU A 158 45.21 -22.80 -23.51
C GLU A 158 46.71 -23.00 -23.34
N LEU A 159 47.12 -24.21 -22.95
CA LEU A 159 48.53 -24.58 -22.91
C LEU A 159 48.96 -25.08 -24.29
N ASP A 160 50.25 -24.95 -24.59
CA ASP A 160 50.84 -25.45 -25.84
C ASP A 160 50.53 -26.95 -26.06
N ASN A 161 50.59 -27.42 -27.30
CA ASN A 161 50.41 -28.84 -27.57
C ASN A 161 51.68 -29.62 -27.24
N PRO A 162 51.57 -30.85 -26.71
CA PRO A 162 52.72 -31.69 -26.45
C PRO A 162 53.46 -32.01 -27.77
N PRO A 163 54.78 -32.26 -27.71
CA PRO A 163 55.57 -32.58 -28.90
C PRO A 163 54.99 -33.79 -29.65
N THR A 164 54.91 -33.67 -30.98
CA THR A 164 54.40 -34.75 -31.85
C THR A 164 55.58 -35.53 -32.43
N PHE A 165 55.58 -36.85 -32.23
CA PHE A 165 56.64 -37.74 -32.70
C PHE A 165 56.12 -38.66 -33.81
N SER A 166 56.85 -38.79 -34.92
CA SER A 166 56.49 -39.72 -35.99
C SER A 166 56.81 -41.16 -35.57
N THR A 167 55.81 -42.02 -35.54
CA THR A 167 55.90 -43.41 -35.03
C THR A 167 56.57 -44.42 -35.98
N LYS A 168 57.21 -43.98 -37.07
CA LYS A 168 57.87 -44.85 -38.06
C LYS A 168 59.25 -45.33 -37.61
N ILE A 169 59.30 -46.09 -36.51
CA ILE A 169 60.51 -46.81 -36.08
C ILE A 169 60.15 -48.31 -36.03
N ASN A 170 60.61 -49.06 -37.04
CA ASN A 170 60.55 -50.52 -37.13
C ASN A 170 61.87 -51.09 -36.61
N SER A 171 61.87 -51.72 -35.44
CA SER A 171 63.05 -52.41 -34.91
C SER A 171 62.65 -53.50 -33.91
N ASP A 172 63.19 -54.70 -34.07
CA ASP A 172 62.79 -55.95 -33.37
C ASP A 172 63.58 -56.25 -32.07
N GLY A 173 64.18 -55.23 -31.43
CA GLY A 173 64.95 -55.42 -30.19
C GLY A 173 64.12 -55.24 -28.91
N GLU A 174 64.21 -56.17 -27.93
CA GLU A 174 63.53 -56.08 -26.62
C GLU A 174 63.76 -54.75 -25.88
N LYS A 175 65.02 -54.26 -25.84
CA LYS A 175 65.36 -52.96 -25.24
C LYS A 175 64.67 -51.79 -25.95
N LEU A 176 64.57 -51.83 -27.28
CA LEU A 176 63.92 -50.81 -28.11
C LEU A 176 62.39 -50.81 -27.90
N LEU A 177 61.79 -51.99 -27.77
CA LEU A 177 60.37 -52.18 -27.43
C LEU A 177 60.03 -51.57 -26.07
N SER A 178 60.90 -51.76 -25.06
CA SER A 178 60.71 -51.18 -23.72
C SER A 178 60.78 -49.64 -23.73
N LEU A 179 61.65 -49.05 -24.55
CA LEU A 179 61.76 -47.59 -24.71
C LEU A 179 60.59 -47.00 -25.49
N LYS A 180 60.11 -47.70 -26.53
CA LYS A 180 58.93 -47.31 -27.31
C LYS A 180 57.67 -47.30 -26.44
N ASN A 181 57.47 -48.31 -25.59
CA ASN A 181 56.36 -48.36 -24.63
C ASN A 181 56.47 -47.23 -23.60
N LYS A 182 57.68 -46.91 -23.10
CA LYS A 182 57.89 -45.77 -22.20
C LYS A 182 57.51 -44.44 -22.84
N ILE A 183 57.81 -44.26 -24.13
CA ILE A 183 57.45 -43.04 -24.88
C ILE A 183 55.93 -42.94 -25.08
N SER A 184 55.26 -44.02 -25.46
CA SER A 184 53.80 -43.99 -25.64
C SER A 184 53.06 -43.74 -24.31
N ILE A 185 53.49 -44.40 -23.23
CA ILE A 185 52.96 -44.18 -21.88
C ILE A 185 53.23 -42.74 -21.43
N GLY A 186 54.46 -42.23 -21.61
CA GLY A 186 54.82 -40.86 -21.24
C GLY A 186 54.02 -39.80 -22.02
N LEU A 187 53.71 -40.03 -23.31
CA LEU A 187 52.86 -39.14 -24.10
C LEU A 187 51.40 -39.15 -23.63
N GLU A 188 50.84 -40.30 -23.26
CA GLU A 188 49.49 -40.38 -22.70
C GLU A 188 49.40 -39.73 -21.32
N GLU A 189 50.39 -39.95 -20.47
CA GLU A 189 50.48 -39.32 -19.15
C GLU A 189 50.60 -37.80 -19.25
N ILE A 190 51.44 -37.26 -20.15
CA ILE A 190 51.54 -35.82 -20.39
C ILE A 190 50.22 -35.22 -20.87
N LYS A 191 49.47 -35.92 -21.72
CA LYS A 191 48.16 -35.43 -22.18
C LYS A 191 47.17 -35.35 -21.02
N LYS A 192 47.16 -36.35 -20.13
CA LYS A 192 46.33 -36.33 -18.91
C LYS A 192 46.77 -35.22 -17.98
N GLU A 193 48.07 -35.10 -17.73
CA GLU A 193 48.66 -34.08 -16.87
C GLU A 193 48.38 -32.67 -17.38
N LYS A 194 48.46 -32.43 -18.70
CA LYS A 194 48.04 -31.16 -19.33
C LYS A 194 46.59 -30.83 -19.00
N VAL A 195 45.67 -31.78 -19.22
CA VAL A 195 44.24 -31.59 -18.96
C VAL A 195 43.98 -31.33 -17.47
N ASP A 196 44.67 -32.04 -16.58
CA ASP A 196 44.55 -31.84 -15.13
C ASP A 196 45.07 -30.47 -14.70
N VAL A 197 46.19 -30.00 -15.25
CA VAL A 197 46.72 -28.65 -15.02
C VAL A 197 45.75 -27.59 -15.53
N GLU A 198 45.22 -27.73 -16.75
CA GLU A 198 44.22 -26.81 -17.31
C GLU A 198 42.95 -26.75 -16.45
N LEU A 199 42.45 -27.91 -16.00
CA LEU A 199 41.29 -28.00 -15.12
C LEU A 199 41.55 -27.33 -13.77
N ASN A 200 42.69 -27.58 -13.14
CA ASN A 200 43.03 -26.96 -11.85
C ASN A 200 43.22 -25.45 -11.97
N LEU A 201 43.94 -24.97 -12.98
CA LEU A 201 44.09 -23.53 -13.24
C LEU A 201 42.75 -22.87 -13.55
N SER A 202 41.85 -23.54 -14.28
CA SER A 202 40.51 -23.03 -14.55
C SER A 202 39.66 -22.94 -13.28
N LYS A 203 39.79 -23.88 -12.34
CA LYS A 203 39.10 -23.84 -11.04
C LYS A 203 39.60 -22.68 -10.19
N LEU A 204 40.92 -22.49 -10.09
CA LEU A 204 41.48 -21.38 -9.31
C LEU A 204 41.16 -20.00 -9.92
N THR A 205 41.16 -19.90 -11.25
CA THR A 205 40.80 -18.64 -11.93
C THR A 205 39.33 -18.30 -11.69
N ARG A 206 38.45 -19.32 -11.62
CA ARG A 206 37.05 -19.13 -11.25
C ARG A 206 36.89 -18.68 -9.80
N SER A 207 37.55 -19.33 -8.85
CA SER A 207 37.48 -18.92 -7.43
C SER A 207 38.01 -17.49 -7.23
N GLN A 208 39.05 -17.09 -7.98
CA GLN A 208 39.51 -15.71 -8.01
C GLN A 208 38.42 -14.75 -8.50
N SER A 209 37.72 -15.10 -9.58
CA SER A 209 36.60 -14.30 -10.10
C SER A 209 35.50 -14.14 -9.05
N ASP A 210 35.14 -15.22 -8.36
CA ASP A 210 34.11 -15.24 -7.31
C ASP A 210 34.48 -14.31 -6.14
N ILE A 211 35.73 -14.40 -5.67
CA ILE A 211 36.27 -13.51 -4.64
C ILE A 211 36.20 -12.05 -5.10
N SER A 212 36.56 -11.78 -6.35
CA SER A 212 36.53 -10.42 -6.91
C SER A 212 35.11 -9.85 -6.99
N PHE A 213 34.11 -10.68 -7.33
CA PHE A 213 32.71 -10.28 -7.35
C PHE A 213 32.19 -9.97 -5.96
N LYS A 214 32.48 -10.84 -4.98
CA LYS A 214 32.09 -10.59 -3.58
C LYS A 214 32.73 -9.31 -3.04
N LEU A 215 34.02 -9.07 -3.35
CA LEU A 215 34.71 -7.83 -3.00
C LEU A 215 34.06 -6.60 -3.65
N LEU A 216 33.69 -6.69 -4.93
CA LEU A 216 32.98 -5.62 -5.65
C LEU A 216 31.65 -5.27 -4.97
N LEU A 217 30.86 -6.28 -4.59
CA LEU A 217 29.57 -6.10 -3.92
C LEU A 217 29.74 -5.44 -2.55
N ASN A 218 30.75 -5.83 -1.77
CA ASN A 218 31.03 -5.26 -0.46
C ASN A 218 31.60 -3.85 -0.54
N ALA A 219 32.53 -3.60 -1.46
CA ALA A 219 33.08 -2.26 -1.67
C ALA A 219 31.96 -1.28 -2.05
N GLY A 220 31.04 -1.68 -2.94
CA GLY A 220 29.88 -0.88 -3.31
C GLY A 220 28.92 -0.63 -2.14
N LYS A 221 28.72 -1.64 -1.27
CA LYS A 221 27.90 -1.55 -0.06
C LYS A 221 28.46 -0.53 0.93
N VAL A 222 29.70 -0.72 1.37
CA VAL A 222 30.37 0.16 2.34
C VAL A 222 30.42 1.60 1.82
N ARG A 223 30.66 1.79 0.52
CA ARG A 223 30.62 3.11 -0.12
C ARG A 223 29.24 3.75 -0.07
N ALA A 224 28.19 3.02 -0.45
CA ALA A 224 26.82 3.53 -0.44
C ALA A 224 26.37 3.89 1.00
N ASP A 225 26.70 3.05 1.98
CA ASP A 225 26.36 3.28 3.39
C ASP A 225 27.08 4.54 3.91
N ALA A 226 28.38 4.69 3.64
CA ALA A 226 29.14 5.89 4.01
C ALA A 226 28.58 7.17 3.34
N LEU A 227 28.22 7.09 2.06
CA LEU A 227 27.66 8.20 1.30
C LEU A 227 26.30 8.62 1.87
N SER A 228 25.41 7.65 2.15
CA SER A 228 24.08 7.92 2.71
C SER A 228 24.16 8.69 4.05
N ILE A 229 25.08 8.30 4.93
CA ILE A 229 25.27 8.98 6.22
C ILE A 229 25.79 10.42 6.05
N LEU A 230 26.68 10.66 5.08
CA LEU A 230 27.22 12.00 4.81
C LEU A 230 26.18 12.94 4.18
N ILE A 231 25.29 12.40 3.36
CA ILE A 231 24.16 13.13 2.78
C ILE A 231 23.12 13.46 3.85
N ASP A 232 22.76 12.50 4.71
CA ASP A 232 21.81 12.72 5.81
C ASP A 232 22.30 13.81 6.79
N LYS A 233 23.62 13.96 6.94
CA LYS A 233 24.25 15.04 7.73
C LYS A 233 24.30 16.39 7.01
N GLY A 234 23.98 16.46 5.72
CA GLY A 234 24.12 17.66 4.89
C GLY A 234 25.58 18.09 4.66
N VAL A 235 26.56 17.23 4.95
CA VAL A 235 27.99 17.50 4.73
C VAL A 235 28.35 17.30 3.26
N PHE A 236 27.60 16.43 2.58
CA PHE A 236 27.73 16.15 1.16
C PHE A 236 26.47 16.62 0.42
N SER A 237 26.64 17.40 -0.65
CA SER A 237 25.52 17.75 -1.53
C SER A 237 25.53 16.88 -2.78
N GLU A 238 24.39 16.33 -3.16
CA GLU A 238 24.23 15.51 -4.38
C GLU A 238 24.53 16.29 -5.68
N TRP A 239 24.43 17.62 -5.60
CA TRP A 239 24.61 18.55 -6.71
C TRP A 239 26.03 19.11 -6.83
N SER A 240 27.00 18.60 -6.05
CA SER A 240 28.41 19.00 -6.22
C SER A 240 28.95 18.38 -7.51
N PHE A 241 29.07 19.20 -8.55
CA PHE A 241 29.63 18.80 -9.84
C PHE A 241 31.16 18.65 -9.77
N ASP A 242 31.65 17.64 -9.04
CA ASP A 242 33.04 17.19 -9.14
C ASP A 242 33.15 16.20 -10.33
N PRO A 243 34.08 16.43 -11.29
CA PRO A 243 34.36 15.48 -12.36
C PRO A 243 34.62 14.04 -11.88
N SER A 244 35.20 13.87 -10.68
CA SER A 244 35.46 12.56 -10.10
C SER A 244 34.17 11.79 -9.77
N TYR A 245 33.13 12.48 -9.31
CA TYR A 245 31.82 11.88 -9.02
C TYR A 245 31.03 11.52 -10.28
N PHE A 246 31.23 12.25 -11.38
CA PHE A 246 30.61 11.88 -12.66
C PHE A 246 31.19 10.57 -13.23
N LEU A 247 32.50 10.37 -13.07
CA LEU A 247 33.12 9.09 -13.44
C LEU A 247 32.64 7.94 -12.55
N ASP A 248 32.41 8.20 -11.27
CA ASP A 248 31.82 7.22 -10.37
C ASP A 248 30.38 6.88 -10.74
N PHE A 249 29.59 7.86 -11.17
CA PHE A 249 28.25 7.65 -11.71
C PHE A 249 28.26 6.71 -12.92
N ILE A 250 29.18 6.93 -13.87
CA ILE A 250 29.32 6.06 -15.05
C ILE A 250 29.67 4.63 -14.62
N ARG A 251 30.60 4.47 -13.69
CA ARG A 251 30.98 3.16 -13.14
C ARG A 251 29.81 2.45 -12.47
N GLU A 252 29.03 3.16 -11.64
CA GLU A 252 27.83 2.61 -11.00
C GLU A 252 26.84 2.05 -12.02
N VAL A 253 26.56 2.79 -13.09
CA VAL A 253 25.68 2.34 -14.18
C VAL A 253 26.26 1.13 -14.91
N GLN A 254 27.57 1.10 -15.15
CA GLN A 254 28.23 -0.02 -15.82
C GLN A 254 28.21 -1.31 -15.01
N ILE A 255 28.25 -1.24 -13.67
CA ILE A 255 28.31 -2.42 -12.79
C ILE A 255 26.98 -3.19 -12.73
N VAL A 256 25.84 -2.50 -12.92
CA VAL A 256 24.48 -3.06 -12.78
C VAL A 256 24.27 -4.41 -13.48
N PRO A 257 24.54 -4.58 -14.80
CA PRO A 257 24.34 -5.86 -15.47
C PRO A 257 25.21 -6.99 -14.89
N TYR A 258 26.43 -6.67 -14.43
CA TYR A 258 27.35 -7.66 -13.89
C TYR A 258 26.92 -8.18 -12.52
N ARG A 259 26.25 -7.34 -11.74
CA ARG A 259 25.70 -7.74 -10.45
C ARG A 259 24.64 -8.84 -10.60
N LEU A 260 23.74 -8.70 -11.58
CA LEU A 260 22.72 -9.70 -11.86
C LEU A 260 23.35 -11.02 -12.37
N LEU A 261 24.33 -10.91 -13.26
CA LEU A 261 25.09 -12.08 -13.73
C LEU A 261 25.81 -12.78 -12.58
N ALA A 262 26.46 -12.02 -11.67
CA ALA A 262 27.19 -12.57 -10.53
C ALA A 262 26.27 -13.41 -9.61
N THR A 263 25.08 -12.89 -9.28
CA THR A 263 24.10 -13.62 -8.45
C THR A 263 23.58 -14.89 -9.14
N LEU A 264 23.37 -14.86 -10.47
CA LEU A 264 22.96 -16.05 -11.22
C LEU A 264 24.09 -17.08 -11.31
N THR A 265 25.32 -16.65 -11.53
CA THR A 265 26.48 -17.55 -11.60
C THR A 265 26.75 -18.22 -10.25
N GLU A 266 26.66 -17.46 -9.14
CA GLU A 266 26.82 -18.00 -7.78
C GLU A 266 25.85 -19.17 -7.53
N LYS A 267 24.56 -18.98 -7.79
CA LYS A 267 23.56 -20.04 -7.57
C LYS A 267 23.69 -21.22 -8.54
N TYR A 268 24.11 -20.98 -9.78
CA TYR A 268 24.42 -22.07 -10.70
C TYR A 268 25.53 -22.96 -10.15
N TYR A 269 26.56 -22.36 -9.54
CA TYR A 269 27.64 -23.10 -8.92
C TYR A 269 27.23 -23.79 -7.62
N ASP A 270 26.36 -23.19 -6.80
CA ASP A 270 25.76 -23.85 -5.64
C ASP A 270 25.01 -25.13 -6.04
N LEU A 271 24.26 -25.06 -7.15
CA LEU A 271 23.52 -26.23 -7.66
C LEU A 271 24.48 -27.33 -8.14
N LYS A 272 25.58 -26.92 -8.80
CA LYS A 272 26.63 -27.85 -9.24
C LYS A 272 27.38 -28.47 -8.06
N SER A 273 27.71 -27.69 -7.03
CA SER A 273 28.40 -28.17 -5.83
C SER A 273 27.52 -29.17 -5.07
N LEU A 274 26.22 -28.85 -4.90
CA LEU A 274 25.23 -29.77 -4.33
C LEU A 274 25.12 -31.07 -5.14
N SER A 275 25.15 -31.00 -6.47
CA SER A 275 25.16 -32.20 -7.32
C SER A 275 26.38 -33.10 -7.06
N HIS A 276 27.55 -32.52 -6.74
CA HIS A 276 28.78 -33.27 -6.46
C HIS A 276 28.82 -33.88 -5.05
N MET A 277 27.94 -33.47 -4.13
CA MET A 277 27.84 -34.04 -2.77
C MET A 277 27.14 -35.42 -2.71
N GLY A 278 26.79 -36.01 -3.87
CA GLY A 278 26.17 -37.34 -3.94
C GLY A 278 24.71 -37.37 -3.47
N VAL A 279 24.29 -38.46 -2.80
CA VAL A 279 22.88 -38.72 -2.44
C VAL A 279 22.28 -37.63 -1.53
N LYS A 280 23.08 -37.08 -0.59
CA LYS A 280 22.64 -35.96 0.27
C LYS A 280 22.33 -34.70 -0.54
N GLY A 281 23.16 -34.40 -1.54
CA GLY A 281 22.97 -33.29 -2.45
C GLY A 281 21.71 -33.42 -3.30
N TRP A 282 21.48 -34.60 -3.87
CA TRP A 282 20.26 -34.89 -4.64
C TRP A 282 18.97 -34.76 -3.80
N SER A 283 18.99 -35.20 -2.53
CA SER A 283 17.85 -35.01 -1.62
C SER A 283 17.52 -33.52 -1.40
N ASN A 284 18.54 -32.67 -1.24
CA ASN A 284 18.35 -31.22 -1.12
C ASN A 284 17.77 -30.60 -2.40
N ILE A 285 18.26 -31.01 -3.57
CA ILE A 285 17.74 -30.55 -4.87
C ILE A 285 16.26 -30.95 -5.03
N VAL A 286 15.89 -32.19 -4.69
CA VAL A 286 14.50 -32.65 -4.75
C VAL A 286 13.60 -31.87 -3.78
N LYS A 287 14.08 -31.60 -2.56
CA LYS A 287 13.36 -30.76 -1.59
C LYS A 287 13.11 -29.35 -2.14
N GLN A 288 14.10 -28.76 -2.80
CA GLN A 288 13.97 -27.43 -3.40
C GLN A 288 13.03 -27.42 -4.61
N LEU A 289 13.05 -28.47 -5.44
CA LEU A 289 12.07 -28.66 -6.52
C LEU A 289 10.64 -28.84 -5.99
N PHE A 290 10.46 -29.55 -4.88
CA PHE A 290 9.14 -29.67 -4.25
C PHE A 290 8.63 -28.32 -3.73
N LEU A 291 9.49 -27.55 -3.06
CA LEU A 291 9.16 -26.19 -2.62
C LEU A 291 8.80 -25.28 -3.80
N LEU A 292 9.46 -25.42 -4.95
CA LEU A 292 9.12 -24.69 -6.17
C LEU A 292 7.70 -25.00 -6.64
N ILE A 293 7.34 -26.29 -6.75
CA ILE A 293 6.00 -26.73 -7.15
C ILE A 293 4.97 -26.14 -6.19
N PHE A 294 5.29 -26.09 -4.89
CA PHE A 294 4.43 -25.49 -3.89
C PHE A 294 4.22 -23.99 -4.12
N VAL A 295 5.25 -23.22 -4.49
CA VAL A 295 5.11 -21.78 -4.86
C VAL A 295 4.08 -21.58 -5.97
N PHE A 296 4.03 -22.46 -6.98
CA PHE A 296 3.03 -22.39 -8.04
C PHE A 296 1.61 -22.74 -7.56
N TYR A 297 1.47 -23.53 -6.49
CA TYR A 297 0.17 -23.92 -5.93
C TYR A 297 -0.42 -22.85 -4.98
N VAL A 298 0.43 -22.06 -4.32
CA VAL A 298 0.03 -21.01 -3.36
C VAL A 298 -1.01 -20.03 -3.93
N PRO A 299 -0.87 -19.47 -5.16
CA PRO A 299 -1.89 -18.60 -5.77
C PRO A 299 -3.26 -19.25 -5.89
N PHE A 300 -3.33 -20.53 -6.26
CA PHE A 300 -4.61 -21.25 -6.40
C PHE A 300 -5.30 -21.44 -5.05
N LEU A 301 -4.52 -21.76 -4.01
CA LEU A 301 -5.03 -21.91 -2.65
C LEU A 301 -5.62 -20.59 -2.14
N PHE A 302 -4.91 -19.47 -2.31
CA PHE A 302 -5.40 -18.15 -1.91
C PHE A 302 -6.57 -17.65 -2.75
N LEU A 303 -6.63 -17.97 -4.03
CA LEU A 303 -7.79 -17.65 -4.89
C LEU A 303 -9.05 -18.37 -4.40
N LYS A 304 -8.93 -19.65 -4.01
CA LYS A 304 -10.03 -20.42 -3.40
C LYS A 304 -10.45 -19.84 -2.05
N LEU A 305 -9.49 -19.45 -1.20
CA LEU A 305 -9.77 -18.78 0.08
C LEU A 305 -10.48 -17.43 -0.13
N PHE A 306 -10.05 -16.64 -1.10
CA PHE A 306 -10.69 -15.38 -1.47
C PHE A 306 -12.15 -15.59 -1.88
N GLN A 307 -12.42 -16.55 -2.78
CA GLN A 307 -13.79 -16.84 -3.23
C GLN A 307 -14.68 -17.24 -2.05
N MET A 308 -14.17 -18.09 -1.15
CA MET A 308 -14.90 -18.50 0.06
C MET A 308 -15.17 -17.30 0.99
N PHE A 309 -14.18 -16.45 1.22
CA PHE A 309 -14.30 -15.29 2.11
C PHE A 309 -15.20 -14.19 1.53
N SER A 310 -15.12 -13.92 0.22
CA SER A 310 -15.98 -12.96 -0.46
C SER A 310 -17.44 -13.41 -0.43
N ALA A 311 -17.71 -14.70 -0.68
CA ALA A 311 -19.05 -15.27 -0.54
C ALA A 311 -19.57 -15.19 0.90
N TYR A 312 -18.72 -15.45 1.89
CA TYR A 312 -19.07 -15.31 3.30
C TYR A 312 -19.43 -13.86 3.67
N LEU A 313 -18.64 -12.88 3.25
CA LEU A 313 -18.95 -11.46 3.50
C LEU A 313 -20.24 -11.00 2.82
N GLU A 314 -20.52 -11.46 1.61
CA GLU A 314 -21.76 -11.11 0.92
C GLU A 314 -22.98 -11.76 1.59
N ASN A 315 -22.83 -12.99 2.11
CA ASN A 315 -23.86 -13.63 2.93
C ASN A 315 -24.07 -12.89 4.26
N LEU A 316 -23.00 -12.47 4.93
CA LEU A 316 -23.11 -11.61 6.13
C LEU A 316 -23.81 -10.30 5.82
N ARG A 317 -23.46 -9.64 4.71
CA ARG A 317 -24.13 -8.41 4.25
C ARG A 317 -25.63 -8.65 4.05
N LYS A 318 -26.02 -9.75 3.39
CA LYS A 318 -27.42 -10.13 3.19
C LYS A 318 -28.13 -10.41 4.52
N GLN A 319 -27.51 -11.16 5.42
CA GLN A 319 -28.07 -11.46 6.75
C GLN A 319 -28.26 -10.21 7.60
N ILE A 320 -27.32 -9.27 7.58
CA ILE A 320 -27.47 -7.97 8.24
C ILE A 320 -28.70 -7.23 7.66
N PHE A 321 -28.97 -7.34 6.36
CA PHE A 321 -30.17 -6.79 5.74
C PHE A 321 -31.48 -7.59 5.99
N THR A 322 -31.44 -8.86 6.38
CA THR A 322 -32.67 -9.66 6.52
C THR A 322 -33.02 -9.98 7.98
N SER A 323 -32.04 -10.14 8.88
CA SER A 323 -32.26 -10.77 10.18
C SER A 323 -31.70 -10.02 11.41
N SER A 324 -31.11 -8.83 11.26
CA SER A 324 -30.57 -8.12 12.44
C SER A 324 -31.62 -7.27 13.16
N GLN A 325 -31.77 -7.44 14.47
CA GLN A 325 -32.54 -6.54 15.38
C GLN A 325 -31.80 -5.23 15.71
N ILE A 326 -30.71 -4.93 15.02
CA ILE A 326 -29.88 -3.73 15.22
C ILE A 326 -30.59 -2.51 14.61
N ASP A 327 -30.43 -1.33 15.25
CA ASP A 327 -30.86 -0.03 14.74
C ASP A 327 -30.61 0.12 13.22
N PHE A 328 -31.64 0.54 12.48
CA PHE A 328 -31.63 0.69 11.02
C PHE A 328 -30.39 1.46 10.51
N LYS A 329 -30.02 2.56 11.19
CA LYS A 329 -28.85 3.39 10.83
C LYS A 329 -27.52 2.62 10.94
N LYS A 330 -27.32 1.87 12.03
CA LYS A 330 -26.09 1.07 12.26
C LYS A 330 -26.02 -0.09 11.26
N ARG A 331 -27.16 -0.75 11.00
CA ARG A 331 -27.31 -1.82 10.02
C ARG A 331 -26.90 -1.39 8.62
N THR A 332 -27.43 -0.27 8.13
CA THR A 332 -27.04 0.29 6.83
C THR A 332 -25.58 0.70 6.78
N SER A 333 -25.02 1.26 7.85
CA SER A 333 -23.61 1.65 7.90
C SER A 333 -22.67 0.45 7.81
N PHE A 334 -22.95 -0.62 8.56
CA PHE A 334 -22.16 -1.86 8.51
C PHE A 334 -22.23 -2.53 7.14
N ALA A 335 -23.42 -2.63 6.55
CA ALA A 335 -23.57 -3.25 5.25
C ALA A 335 -22.90 -2.45 4.12
N LEU A 336 -22.92 -1.11 4.20
CA LEU A 336 -22.15 -0.24 3.30
C LEU A 336 -20.65 -0.40 3.49
N TRP A 337 -20.19 -0.62 4.73
CA TRP A 337 -18.77 -0.85 5.01
C TRP A 337 -18.29 -2.17 4.42
N ILE A 338 -19.05 -3.26 4.59
CA ILE A 338 -18.76 -4.56 3.97
C ILE A 338 -18.72 -4.44 2.44
N GLY A 339 -19.72 -3.76 1.85
CA GLY A 339 -19.76 -3.53 0.41
C GLY A 339 -18.58 -2.72 -0.13
N ARG A 340 -18.06 -1.77 0.67
CA ARG A 340 -16.86 -0.99 0.32
C ARG A 340 -15.57 -1.78 0.45
N LEU A 341 -15.50 -2.79 1.33
CA LEU A 341 -14.30 -3.61 1.52
C LEU A 341 -14.13 -4.69 0.46
N ASN A 342 -15.23 -5.25 -0.04
CA ASN A 342 -15.19 -6.40 -0.96
C ASN A 342 -14.27 -6.19 -2.19
N PRO A 343 -14.24 -5.02 -2.86
CA PRO A 343 -13.33 -4.77 -3.99
C PRO A 343 -11.83 -4.82 -3.66
N TYR A 344 -11.44 -4.67 -2.38
CA TYR A 344 -10.04 -4.68 -1.96
C TYR A 344 -9.52 -6.08 -1.59
N LEU A 345 -10.42 -7.03 -1.32
CA LEU A 345 -10.05 -8.39 -0.91
C LEU A 345 -9.20 -9.15 -1.92
N PRO A 346 -9.48 -9.14 -3.24
CA PRO A 346 -8.63 -9.85 -4.20
C PRO A 346 -7.16 -9.41 -4.08
N TRP A 347 -6.93 -8.11 -3.91
CA TRP A 347 -5.60 -7.53 -3.83
C TRP A 347 -4.93 -7.82 -2.49
N PHE A 348 -5.69 -7.83 -1.38
CA PHE A 348 -5.18 -8.26 -0.09
C PHE A 348 -4.71 -9.73 -0.12
N PHE A 349 -5.51 -10.63 -0.70
CA PHE A 349 -5.13 -12.03 -0.86
C PHE A 349 -3.98 -12.23 -1.84
N ALA A 350 -3.91 -11.44 -2.92
CA ALA A 350 -2.76 -11.42 -3.82
C ALA A 350 -1.48 -10.99 -3.10
N TYR A 351 -1.55 -9.98 -2.22
CA TYR A 351 -0.41 -9.55 -1.40
C TYR A 351 0.05 -10.66 -0.44
N LEU A 352 -0.88 -11.32 0.25
CA LEU A 352 -0.56 -12.48 1.10
C LEU A 352 0.07 -13.63 0.31
N THR A 353 -0.40 -13.88 -0.90
CA THR A 353 0.16 -14.87 -1.83
C THR A 353 1.63 -14.55 -2.10
N ILE A 354 1.93 -13.30 -2.45
CA ILE A 354 3.30 -12.86 -2.77
C ILE A 354 4.21 -13.00 -1.54
N GLN A 355 3.74 -12.60 -0.35
CA GLN A 355 4.51 -12.70 0.90
C GLN A 355 4.82 -14.15 1.30
N VAL A 356 3.87 -15.08 1.11
CA VAL A 356 4.11 -16.51 1.33
C VAL A 356 5.08 -17.06 0.29
N SER A 357 4.89 -16.71 -0.99
CA SER A 357 5.80 -17.11 -2.07
C SER A 357 7.23 -16.59 -1.85
N TYR A 358 7.39 -15.36 -1.37
CA TYR A 358 8.69 -14.76 -1.02
C TYR A 358 9.41 -15.59 0.05
N LYS A 359 8.74 -15.87 1.19
CA LYS A 359 9.33 -16.68 2.27
C LYS A 359 9.71 -18.09 1.84
N ILE A 360 8.99 -18.66 0.88
CA ILE A 360 9.34 -19.98 0.33
C ILE A 360 10.55 -19.85 -0.60
N LEU A 361 10.54 -18.86 -1.51
CA LEU A 361 11.61 -18.66 -2.50
C LEU A 361 12.96 -18.33 -1.85
N THR A 362 13.00 -17.52 -0.79
CA THR A 362 14.25 -17.19 -0.07
C THR A 362 14.94 -18.42 0.52
N ASN A 363 14.20 -19.50 0.80
CA ASN A 363 14.73 -20.76 1.32
C ASN A 363 15.09 -21.77 0.21
N THR A 364 15.06 -21.37 -1.07
CA THR A 364 15.32 -22.24 -2.22
C THR A 364 16.51 -21.74 -3.05
N LEU A 365 17.02 -22.58 -3.96
CA LEU A 365 18.07 -22.17 -4.91
C LEU A 365 17.62 -21.07 -5.89
N LEU A 366 16.31 -20.81 -5.96
CA LEU A 366 15.74 -19.74 -6.78
C LEU A 366 15.53 -18.44 -6.00
N GLU A 367 16.31 -18.23 -4.93
CA GLU A 367 16.47 -16.93 -4.31
C GLU A 367 16.65 -15.79 -5.33
N PRO A 368 17.39 -15.93 -6.46
CA PRO A 368 17.48 -14.84 -7.44
C PRO A 368 16.15 -14.44 -8.07
N LEU A 369 15.15 -15.33 -8.13
CA LEU A 369 13.80 -14.97 -8.60
C LEU A 369 13.07 -14.05 -7.61
N THR A 370 13.54 -13.96 -6.37
CA THR A 370 12.99 -12.99 -5.40
C THR A 370 13.17 -11.55 -5.87
N ILE A 371 14.10 -11.27 -6.78
CA ILE A 371 14.26 -9.95 -7.39
C ILE A 371 12.97 -9.46 -8.08
N PHE A 372 12.11 -10.37 -8.56
CA PHE A 372 10.84 -10.00 -9.19
C PHE A 372 9.70 -9.77 -8.20
N ILE A 373 9.83 -10.25 -6.95
CA ILE A 373 8.77 -10.20 -5.93
C ILE A 373 8.40 -8.75 -5.59
N PRO A 374 9.33 -7.82 -5.30
CA PRO A 374 8.98 -6.43 -5.01
C PRO A 374 8.15 -5.77 -6.12
N TYR A 375 8.46 -6.06 -7.40
CA TYR A 375 7.69 -5.53 -8.53
C TYR A 375 6.27 -6.08 -8.60
N LEU A 376 6.06 -7.35 -8.23
CA LEU A 376 4.72 -7.93 -8.08
C LEU A 376 3.97 -7.29 -6.91
N GLU A 377 4.63 -7.00 -5.79
CA GLU A 377 4.04 -6.30 -4.65
C GLU A 377 3.61 -4.89 -5.03
N ILE A 378 4.50 -4.14 -5.69
CA ILE A 378 4.22 -2.79 -6.23
C ILE A 378 2.99 -2.85 -7.14
N TYR A 379 2.87 -3.83 -8.04
CA TYR A 379 1.70 -3.98 -8.90
C TYR A 379 0.39 -4.26 -8.13
N VAL A 380 0.42 -5.12 -7.12
CA VAL A 380 -0.76 -5.42 -6.29
C VAL A 380 -1.18 -4.20 -5.49
N ILE A 381 -0.21 -3.50 -4.88
CA ILE A 381 -0.45 -2.26 -4.14
C ILE A 381 -0.97 -1.17 -5.09
N TYR A 382 -0.45 -1.06 -6.31
CA TYR A 382 -0.94 -0.16 -7.36
C TYR A 382 -2.43 -0.36 -7.63
N ARG A 383 -2.86 -1.61 -7.80
CA ARG A 383 -4.26 -1.93 -8.08
C ARG A 383 -5.18 -1.61 -6.92
N ALA A 384 -4.76 -1.92 -5.69
CA ALA A 384 -5.50 -1.54 -4.49
C ALA A 384 -5.57 -0.01 -4.33
N PHE A 385 -4.44 0.67 -4.56
CA PHE A 385 -4.34 2.12 -4.53
C PHE A 385 -5.21 2.78 -5.58
N LEU A 386 -5.29 2.25 -6.80
CA LEU A 386 -6.14 2.78 -7.86
C LEU A 386 -7.62 2.79 -7.46
N ILE A 387 -8.10 1.69 -6.86
CA ILE A 387 -9.49 1.60 -6.36
C ILE A 387 -9.71 2.61 -5.22
N PHE A 388 -8.77 2.70 -4.29
CA PHE A 388 -8.85 3.65 -3.18
C PHE A 388 -8.82 5.10 -3.66
N PHE A 389 -7.87 5.45 -4.51
CA PHE A 389 -7.61 6.79 -5.00
C PHE A 389 -8.74 7.26 -5.91
N SER A 390 -9.30 6.39 -6.77
CA SER A 390 -10.50 6.72 -7.53
C SER A 390 -11.72 6.94 -6.62
N ALA A 391 -11.93 6.13 -5.57
CA ALA A 391 -13.00 6.36 -4.61
C ALA A 391 -12.81 7.68 -3.82
N LEU A 392 -11.56 8.01 -3.46
CA LEU A 392 -11.20 9.24 -2.77
C LEU A 392 -11.42 10.47 -3.66
N LEU A 393 -10.91 10.45 -4.89
CA LEU A 393 -11.15 11.50 -5.88
C LEU A 393 -12.64 11.67 -6.17
N ALA A 394 -13.40 10.58 -6.28
CA ALA A 394 -14.85 10.65 -6.51
C ALA A 394 -15.57 11.34 -5.34
N LYS A 395 -15.16 11.04 -4.11
CA LYS A 395 -15.70 11.70 -2.92
C LYS A 395 -15.36 13.19 -2.88
N ILE A 396 -14.16 13.57 -3.32
CA ILE A 396 -13.72 14.98 -3.36
C ILE A 396 -14.46 15.72 -4.48
N LEU A 397 -14.30 15.26 -5.72
CA LEU A 397 -14.66 15.99 -6.95
C LEU A 397 -16.15 15.90 -7.32
N LEU A 398 -16.88 14.90 -6.84
CA LEU A 398 -18.27 14.63 -7.26
C LEU A 398 -19.28 14.71 -6.11
N SER A 399 -18.89 15.27 -4.95
CA SER A 399 -19.76 15.35 -3.77
C SER A 399 -21.07 16.13 -3.96
N LYS A 400 -21.12 17.11 -4.89
CA LYS A 400 -22.29 17.97 -5.13
C LYS A 400 -23.15 17.59 -6.35
N ASN A 401 -22.65 16.79 -7.28
CA ASN A 401 -23.27 16.59 -8.60
C ASN A 401 -23.53 15.11 -8.92
N LEU A 402 -24.54 14.53 -8.27
CA LEU A 402 -24.93 13.11 -8.46
C LEU A 402 -25.36 12.83 -9.91
N ASP A 403 -26.01 13.78 -10.59
CA ASP A 403 -26.55 13.58 -11.94
C ASP A 403 -25.47 13.56 -13.04
N LYS A 404 -24.29 14.14 -12.79
CA LYS A 404 -23.14 14.14 -13.71
C LYS A 404 -22.13 13.03 -13.42
N LEU A 405 -22.40 12.15 -12.43
CA LEU A 405 -21.49 11.09 -11.99
C LEU A 405 -21.03 10.21 -13.14
N ARG A 406 -21.94 9.66 -13.95
CA ARG A 406 -21.59 8.71 -15.03
C ARG A 406 -20.70 9.30 -16.11
N LEU A 407 -20.95 10.55 -16.54
CA LEU A 407 -20.15 11.23 -17.57
C LEU A 407 -18.75 11.60 -17.07
N LYS A 408 -18.62 11.94 -15.78
CA LYS A 408 -17.33 12.33 -15.17
C LYS A 408 -16.55 11.16 -14.58
N GLN A 409 -17.18 9.99 -14.38
CA GLN A 409 -16.54 8.81 -13.81
C GLN A 409 -15.40 8.27 -14.68
N SER A 410 -15.51 8.36 -16.01
CA SER A 410 -14.43 7.99 -16.93
C SER A 410 -13.24 8.95 -16.85
N LYS A 411 -13.49 10.27 -16.84
CA LYS A 411 -12.46 11.31 -16.62
C LYS A 411 -11.74 11.08 -15.29
N LEU A 412 -12.50 10.73 -14.25
CA LEU A 412 -11.98 10.45 -12.91
C LEU A 412 -11.11 9.20 -12.88
N GLN A 413 -11.58 8.10 -13.46
CA GLN A 413 -10.82 6.84 -13.51
C GLN A 413 -9.54 7.00 -14.33
N LEU A 414 -9.58 7.75 -15.43
CA LEU A 414 -8.37 8.07 -16.22
C LEU A 414 -7.36 8.91 -15.42
N THR A 415 -7.83 9.92 -14.68
CA THR A 415 -6.96 10.76 -13.84
C THR A 415 -6.35 9.93 -12.72
N ALA A 416 -7.17 9.14 -12.02
CA ALA A 416 -6.72 8.23 -10.98
C ALA A 416 -5.69 7.23 -11.52
N SER A 417 -5.96 6.67 -12.70
CA SER A 417 -5.05 5.73 -13.37
C SER A 417 -3.74 6.38 -13.76
N ARG A 418 -3.74 7.59 -14.32
CA ARG A 418 -2.48 8.28 -14.71
C ARG A 418 -1.61 8.59 -13.51
N LEU A 419 -2.19 9.19 -12.47
CA LEU A 419 -1.45 9.53 -11.25
C LEU A 419 -0.97 8.27 -10.51
N SER A 420 -1.78 7.21 -10.48
CA SER A 420 -1.37 5.94 -9.88
C SER A 420 -0.28 5.25 -10.72
N ILE A 421 -0.41 5.20 -12.05
CA ILE A 421 0.62 4.61 -12.92
C ILE A 421 1.94 5.37 -12.76
N LEU A 422 1.89 6.70 -12.74
CA LEU A 422 3.05 7.54 -12.54
C LEU A 422 3.76 7.18 -11.23
N PHE A 423 3.06 7.30 -10.10
CA PHE A 423 3.62 7.07 -8.78
C PHE A 423 4.23 5.66 -8.63
N PHE A 424 3.58 4.64 -9.19
CA PHE A 424 4.05 3.26 -9.07
C PHE A 424 5.15 2.90 -10.08
N ILE A 425 5.18 3.51 -11.28
CA ILE A 425 6.32 3.40 -12.20
C ILE A 425 7.55 4.07 -11.57
N GLU A 426 7.38 5.25 -11.00
CA GLU A 426 8.45 5.96 -10.30
C GLU A 426 8.93 5.18 -9.08
N TRP A 427 8.02 4.62 -8.29
CA TRP A 427 8.40 3.77 -7.16
C TRP A 427 9.14 2.51 -7.63
N ALA A 428 8.66 1.84 -8.69
CA ALA A 428 9.36 0.70 -9.29
C ALA A 428 10.73 1.08 -9.85
N PHE A 429 10.84 2.26 -10.46
CA PHE A 429 12.08 2.78 -11.03
C PHE A 429 13.10 3.12 -9.94
N LEU A 430 12.68 3.82 -8.89
CA LEU A 430 13.53 4.12 -7.74
C LEU A 430 13.95 2.85 -7.00
N HIS A 431 13.05 1.89 -6.86
CA HIS A 431 13.38 0.60 -6.27
C HIS A 431 14.37 -0.20 -7.14
N ALA A 432 14.21 -0.17 -8.46
CA ALA A 432 15.18 -0.77 -9.38
C ALA A 432 16.56 -0.12 -9.28
N ILE A 433 16.62 1.20 -9.11
CA ILE A 433 17.87 1.92 -8.89
C ILE A 433 18.47 1.57 -7.52
N GLU A 434 17.64 1.48 -6.47
CA GLU A 434 18.07 1.05 -5.14
C GLU A 434 18.64 -0.37 -5.16
N ASP A 435 18.01 -1.31 -5.84
CA ASP A 435 18.53 -2.67 -5.98
C ASP A 435 19.84 -2.70 -6.79
N ALA A 436 19.87 -1.95 -7.90
CA ALA A 436 21.00 -1.93 -8.83
C ALA A 436 22.24 -1.25 -8.25
N VAL A 437 22.07 -0.02 -7.75
CA VAL A 437 23.13 0.92 -7.41
C VAL A 437 23.20 1.20 -5.89
N ARG A 438 22.24 0.70 -5.10
CA ARG A 438 22.03 1.07 -3.68
C ARG A 438 21.69 2.55 -3.54
N ARG A 439 21.47 3.01 -2.30
CA ARG A 439 21.22 4.43 -1.99
C ARG A 439 22.50 5.25 -2.09
N ALA A 440 22.98 5.39 -3.31
CA ALA A 440 24.16 6.16 -3.67
C ALA A 440 23.77 7.42 -4.47
N LEU A 441 24.73 8.04 -5.16
CA LEU A 441 24.56 9.28 -5.91
C LEU A 441 23.45 9.19 -6.98
N VAL A 442 23.43 8.09 -7.74
CA VAL A 442 22.42 7.87 -8.80
C VAL A 442 21.01 7.88 -8.23
N TYR A 443 20.80 7.24 -7.07
CA TYR A 443 19.48 7.12 -6.45
C TYR A 443 18.92 8.49 -6.07
N ASN A 444 19.71 9.33 -5.39
CA ASN A 444 19.24 10.63 -4.94
C ASN A 444 18.99 11.60 -6.10
N LEU A 445 19.87 11.63 -7.11
CA LEU A 445 19.66 12.46 -8.30
C LEU A 445 18.38 12.05 -9.05
N MET A 446 18.14 10.74 -9.19
CA MET A 446 16.91 10.22 -9.80
C MET A 446 15.68 10.52 -8.94
N PHE A 447 15.80 10.49 -7.62
CA PHE A 447 14.74 10.88 -6.69
C PHE A 447 14.34 12.34 -6.89
N ASP A 448 15.30 13.26 -6.92
CA ASP A 448 15.05 14.69 -7.17
C ASP A 448 14.37 14.93 -8.53
N LEU A 449 14.84 14.23 -9.57
CA LEU A 449 14.25 14.29 -10.90
C LEU A 449 12.80 13.77 -10.91
N VAL A 450 12.54 12.65 -10.22
CA VAL A 450 11.19 12.09 -10.02
C VAL A 450 10.28 13.08 -9.28
N VAL A 451 10.78 13.75 -8.24
CA VAL A 451 10.01 14.77 -7.50
C VAL A 451 9.67 15.95 -8.43
N ALA A 452 10.62 16.43 -9.23
CA ALA A 452 10.38 17.52 -10.17
C ALA A 452 9.33 17.15 -11.24
N ILE A 453 9.42 15.93 -11.81
CA ILE A 453 8.42 15.42 -12.77
C ILE A 453 7.04 15.29 -12.12
N ASN A 454 6.96 14.78 -10.89
CA ASN A 454 5.73 14.68 -10.13
C ASN A 454 5.03 16.02 -9.94
N ILE A 455 5.79 17.06 -9.55
CA ILE A 455 5.27 18.42 -9.39
C ILE A 455 4.64 18.89 -10.71
N ILE A 456 5.33 18.70 -11.84
CA ILE A 456 4.82 19.12 -13.16
C ILE A 456 3.53 18.38 -13.53
N ILE A 457 3.45 17.06 -13.31
CA ILE A 457 2.31 16.25 -13.71
C ILE A 457 1.09 16.46 -12.80
N VAL A 458 1.31 16.54 -11.49
CA VAL A 458 0.25 16.91 -10.54
C VAL A 458 -0.30 18.29 -10.88
N SER A 459 0.58 19.22 -11.26
CA SER A 459 0.18 20.56 -11.71
C SER A 459 -0.65 20.54 -12.99
N TYR A 460 -0.26 19.72 -13.95
CA TYR A 460 -1.00 19.53 -15.18
C TYR A 460 -2.40 18.91 -14.94
N GLU A 461 -2.50 17.85 -14.13
CA GLU A 461 -3.79 17.22 -13.83
C GLU A 461 -4.66 18.13 -12.94
N ALA A 462 -4.10 18.87 -11.97
CA ALA A 462 -4.85 19.84 -11.16
C ALA A 462 -5.54 20.89 -12.04
N ARG A 463 -4.83 21.42 -13.04
CA ARG A 463 -5.40 22.37 -14.01
C ARG A 463 -6.51 21.77 -14.86
N ARG A 464 -6.41 20.49 -15.24
CA ARG A 464 -7.46 19.77 -15.98
C ARG A 464 -8.78 19.65 -15.20
N TRP A 465 -8.71 19.76 -13.87
CA TRP A 465 -9.84 19.78 -12.95
C TRP A 465 -10.20 21.18 -12.44
N ARG A 466 -9.72 22.26 -13.10
CA ARG A 466 -9.91 23.65 -12.64
C ARG A 466 -11.35 24.00 -12.28
N GLU A 467 -12.33 23.60 -13.11
CA GLU A 467 -13.73 23.97 -12.93
C GLU A 467 -14.31 23.29 -11.68
N GLU A 468 -13.99 22.01 -11.50
CA GLU A 468 -14.40 21.25 -10.31
C GLU A 468 -13.69 21.73 -9.05
N LEU A 469 -12.42 22.11 -9.13
CA LEU A 469 -11.67 22.63 -7.98
C LEU A 469 -12.19 24.00 -7.53
N LEU A 470 -12.59 24.86 -8.47
CA LEU A 470 -13.20 26.15 -8.16
C LEU A 470 -14.57 25.99 -7.50
N ASP A 471 -15.42 25.09 -8.00
CA ASP A 471 -16.74 24.80 -7.40
C ASP A 471 -16.63 24.21 -5.98
N LEU A 472 -15.58 23.43 -5.71
CA LEU A 472 -15.30 22.93 -4.36
C LEU A 472 -14.76 24.01 -3.42
N SER A 473 -13.90 24.89 -3.95
CA SER A 473 -13.27 25.95 -3.16
C SER A 473 -14.27 26.97 -2.65
N SER A 474 -15.45 27.09 -3.28
CA SER A 474 -16.53 27.99 -2.86
C SER A 474 -17.00 27.75 -1.42
N ASN A 475 -16.72 26.58 -0.83
CA ASN A 475 -17.13 26.25 0.53
C ASN A 475 -16.27 26.95 1.60
N TRP A 476 -15.07 27.42 1.25
CA TRP A 476 -14.12 28.00 2.21
C TRP A 476 -13.42 29.27 1.70
N LEU A 477 -13.41 29.51 0.39
CA LEU A 477 -12.87 30.71 -0.24
C LEU A 477 -13.93 31.82 -0.31
N SER A 478 -13.50 33.09 -0.25
CA SER A 478 -14.43 34.22 -0.42
C SER A 478 -14.82 34.43 -1.89
N GLU A 479 -16.03 34.95 -2.13
CA GLU A 479 -16.54 35.22 -3.49
C GLU A 479 -15.62 36.15 -4.30
N LYS A 480 -14.96 37.12 -3.65
CA LYS A 480 -13.99 38.03 -4.30
C LYS A 480 -12.78 37.26 -4.85
N LEU A 481 -12.20 36.36 -4.06
CA LEU A 481 -11.06 35.55 -4.47
C LEU A 481 -11.45 34.54 -5.55
N GLN A 482 -12.66 33.97 -5.45
CA GLN A 482 -13.16 33.03 -6.45
C GLN A 482 -13.37 33.70 -7.81
N ASN A 483 -13.96 34.90 -7.84
CA ASN A 483 -14.15 35.68 -9.06
C ASN A 483 -12.83 36.17 -9.67
N TRP A 484 -11.82 36.42 -8.83
CA TRP A 484 -10.47 36.72 -9.31
C TRP A 484 -9.83 35.48 -9.95
N LEU A 485 -9.89 34.32 -9.29
CA LEU A 485 -9.33 33.06 -9.79
C LEU A 485 -10.04 32.53 -11.05
N SER A 486 -11.35 32.77 -11.21
CA SER A 486 -12.09 32.34 -12.39
C SER A 486 -11.79 33.18 -13.63
N ASN A 487 -11.48 34.47 -13.45
CA ASN A 487 -11.15 35.40 -14.52
C ASN A 487 -9.65 35.42 -14.87
N TYR A 488 -8.80 34.88 -14.01
CA TYR A 488 -7.35 34.82 -14.21
C TYR A 488 -6.98 33.53 -14.95
N SER A 489 -6.51 33.63 -16.20
CA SER A 489 -6.19 32.46 -17.04
C SER A 489 -4.81 32.54 -17.71
N HIS A 490 -3.74 32.64 -16.93
CA HIS A 490 -2.38 32.51 -17.45
C HIS A 490 -1.84 31.09 -17.24
N PHE A 491 -1.29 30.49 -18.30
CA PHE A 491 -0.82 29.10 -18.31
C PHE A 491 0.13 28.77 -17.16
N VAL A 492 1.09 29.66 -16.87
CA VAL A 492 2.15 29.43 -15.87
C VAL A 492 1.62 29.60 -14.45
N SER A 493 0.78 30.59 -14.19
CA SER A 493 0.19 30.79 -12.86
C SER A 493 -0.81 29.70 -12.51
N ASP A 494 -1.58 29.21 -13.48
CA ASP A 494 -2.51 28.09 -13.29
C ASP A 494 -1.76 26.84 -12.79
N LEU A 495 -0.55 26.61 -13.30
CA LEU A 495 0.29 25.46 -12.95
C LEU A 495 0.69 25.48 -11.47
N ILE A 496 0.78 26.65 -10.84
CA ILE A 496 1.14 26.79 -9.42
C ILE A 496 -0.11 26.92 -8.53
N LEU A 497 -1.11 27.69 -8.97
CA LEU A 497 -2.31 28.02 -8.18
C LEU A 497 -3.25 26.83 -7.99
N PHE A 498 -3.52 26.05 -9.05
CA PHE A 498 -4.48 24.96 -8.97
C PHE A 498 -4.04 23.76 -8.11
N PRO A 499 -2.75 23.37 -8.07
CA PRO A 499 -2.25 22.42 -7.08
C PRO A 499 -2.44 22.90 -5.64
N LEU A 500 -2.19 24.18 -5.40
CA LEU A 500 -2.35 24.79 -4.09
C LEU A 500 -3.83 24.83 -3.67
N LEU A 501 -4.74 25.12 -4.61
CA LEU A 501 -6.18 25.01 -4.41
C LEU A 501 -6.62 23.56 -4.17
N PHE A 502 -6.05 22.58 -4.88
CA PHE A 502 -6.32 21.16 -4.64
C PHE A 502 -5.91 20.77 -3.21
N LEU A 503 -4.72 21.17 -2.75
CA LEU A 503 -4.27 20.97 -1.38
C LEU A 503 -5.20 21.65 -0.37
N GLY A 504 -5.59 22.90 -0.61
CA GLY A 504 -6.54 23.63 0.24
C GLY A 504 -7.93 22.97 0.32
N ASN A 505 -8.44 22.47 -0.79
CA ASN A 505 -9.69 21.70 -0.82
C ASN A 505 -9.56 20.38 -0.03
N LEU A 506 -8.41 19.71 -0.13
CA LEU A 506 -8.14 18.48 0.61
C LEU A 506 -8.07 18.76 2.12
N THR A 507 -7.36 19.81 2.55
CA THR A 507 -7.27 20.18 3.97
C THR A 507 -8.64 20.56 4.52
N PHE A 508 -9.44 21.36 3.79
CA PHE A 508 -10.81 21.68 4.19
C PHE A 508 -11.69 20.43 4.36
N LEU A 509 -11.59 19.46 3.45
CA LEU A 509 -12.33 18.20 3.57
C LEU A 509 -11.88 17.35 4.77
N VAL A 510 -10.59 17.28 5.04
CA VAL A 510 -10.06 16.57 6.22
C VAL A 510 -10.51 17.24 7.50
N VAL A 511 -10.45 18.57 7.57
CA VAL A 511 -10.88 19.35 8.73
C VAL A 511 -12.38 19.22 8.95
N SER A 512 -13.20 19.34 7.90
CA SER A 512 -14.66 19.18 8.01
C SER A 512 -15.05 17.76 8.43
N TRP A 513 -14.37 16.73 7.91
CA TRP A 513 -14.57 15.36 8.35
C TRP A 513 -14.16 15.15 9.81
N ALA A 514 -12.99 15.68 10.22
CA ALA A 514 -12.51 15.61 11.60
C ALA A 514 -13.48 16.34 12.54
N TYR A 515 -13.99 17.51 12.15
CA TYR A 515 -14.99 18.25 12.90
C TYR A 515 -16.30 17.46 13.06
N GLN A 516 -16.82 16.88 11.98
CA GLN A 516 -18.01 16.01 12.03
C GLN A 516 -17.79 14.75 12.89
N TRP A 517 -16.56 14.25 12.95
CA TRP A 517 -16.22 13.10 13.78
C TRP A 517 -16.11 13.49 15.25
N ILE A 518 -15.41 14.58 15.57
CA ILE A 518 -15.24 15.12 16.93
C ILE A 518 -16.60 15.49 17.54
N THR A 519 -17.49 16.15 16.79
CA THR A 519 -18.83 16.54 17.26
C THR A 519 -19.75 15.36 17.60
N ARG A 520 -19.43 14.14 17.14
CA ARG A 520 -20.16 12.92 17.55
C ARG A 520 -19.75 12.43 18.94
N PHE A 521 -18.54 12.75 19.39
CA PHE A 521 -18.07 12.41 20.74
C PHE A 521 -18.56 13.44 21.77
N GLU A 522 -18.87 12.98 22.98
CA GLU A 522 -19.34 13.84 24.08
C GLU A 522 -18.34 14.95 24.43
N VAL A 523 -17.04 14.64 24.35
CA VAL A 523 -15.96 15.61 24.55
C VAL A 523 -16.04 16.74 23.53
N GLY A 524 -16.27 16.42 22.25
CA GLY A 524 -16.42 17.43 21.20
C GLY A 524 -17.68 18.26 21.36
N LYS A 525 -18.79 17.66 21.82
CA LYS A 525 -20.01 18.40 22.15
C LYS A 525 -19.78 19.40 23.28
N LYS A 526 -19.13 18.97 24.36
CA LYS A 526 -18.80 19.83 25.50
C LYS A 526 -17.92 21.00 25.09
N LEU A 527 -16.87 20.74 24.31
CA LEU A 527 -15.94 21.76 23.83
C LEU A 527 -16.60 22.73 22.83
N SER A 528 -17.48 22.23 21.96
CA SER A 528 -18.27 23.08 21.05
C SER A 528 -19.28 23.96 21.81
N ALA A 529 -19.91 23.43 22.85
CA ALA A 529 -20.85 24.17 23.69
C ALA A 529 -20.13 25.25 24.50
N GLU A 530 -18.91 24.98 24.97
CA GLU A 530 -18.08 25.93 25.71
C GLU A 530 -17.56 27.06 24.80
N LEU A 531 -17.16 26.74 23.56
CA LEU A 531 -16.84 27.75 22.53
C LEU A 531 -18.06 28.58 22.13
N PHE A 532 -19.24 27.95 22.03
CA PHE A 532 -20.48 28.65 21.70
C PHE A 532 -20.93 29.55 22.85
N LYS A 533 -20.83 29.06 24.09
CA LYS A 533 -21.07 29.83 25.32
C LYS A 533 -20.13 31.04 25.36
N LYS A 534 -18.84 30.86 25.09
CA LYS A 534 -17.88 31.97 25.04
C LYS A 534 -18.21 33.00 23.96
N ARG A 535 -18.61 32.55 22.75
CA ARG A 535 -19.07 33.46 21.69
C ARG A 535 -20.36 34.21 22.06
N LEU A 536 -21.26 33.58 22.81
CA LEU A 536 -22.47 34.22 23.32
C LEU A 536 -22.15 35.21 24.44
N GLU A 537 -21.20 34.89 25.31
CA GLU A 537 -20.69 35.78 26.36
C GLU A 537 -20.02 37.01 25.71
N ASP A 538 -19.13 36.82 24.73
CA ASP A 538 -18.49 37.92 23.98
C ASP A 538 -19.55 38.80 23.26
N ALA A 539 -20.57 38.18 22.65
CA ALA A 539 -21.67 38.91 22.01
C ALA A 539 -22.64 39.59 22.99
N HIS A 540 -22.73 39.10 24.23
CA HIS A 540 -23.48 39.72 25.32
C HIS A 540 -22.71 40.88 25.96
N GLU A 541 -21.39 40.77 26.08
CA GLU A 541 -20.51 41.85 26.54
C GLU A 541 -20.48 43.03 25.56
N GLU A 542 -20.50 42.77 24.24
CA GLU A 542 -20.60 43.83 23.22
C GLU A 542 -21.97 44.55 23.19
N ASN A 543 -23.04 43.93 23.71
CA ASN A 543 -24.40 44.48 23.74
C ASN A 543 -24.87 44.91 25.14
N GLY A 544 -23.94 45.09 26.09
CA GLY A 544 -24.19 45.44 27.50
C GLY A 544 -24.77 46.84 27.78
N GLY A 545 -25.64 47.37 26.91
CA GLY A 545 -26.51 48.49 27.24
C GLY A 545 -27.74 47.99 27.98
N SER A 546 -27.97 48.49 29.20
CA SER A 546 -29.08 48.14 30.10
C SER A 546 -30.43 48.07 29.38
N ARG A 547 -30.94 46.86 29.15
CA ARG A 547 -32.34 46.67 28.75
C ARG A 547 -33.21 46.88 29.99
N GLY A 548 -33.97 47.98 29.99
CA GLY A 548 -35.05 48.18 30.95
C GLY A 548 -36.01 46.99 30.91
N ASP A 549 -36.58 46.66 32.07
CA ASP A 549 -37.56 45.59 32.20
C ASP A 549 -38.68 45.80 31.18
N LEU A 550 -39.02 44.75 30.43
CA LEU A 550 -40.01 44.81 29.37
C LEU A 550 -41.36 45.22 29.96
N ASP A 551 -42.07 46.11 29.27
CA ASP A 551 -43.36 46.61 29.72
C ASP A 551 -44.35 45.46 29.99
N GLU A 552 -45.07 45.53 31.10
CA GLU A 552 -45.92 44.44 31.59
C GLU A 552 -47.06 44.15 30.58
N SER A 553 -47.52 45.20 29.88
CA SER A 553 -48.50 45.11 28.79
C SER A 553 -48.02 44.22 27.63
N TYR A 554 -46.72 44.21 27.36
CA TYR A 554 -46.11 43.35 26.34
C TYR A 554 -45.96 41.93 26.86
N LYS A 555 -45.62 41.74 28.14
CA LYS A 555 -45.54 40.40 28.77
C LYS A 555 -46.90 39.70 28.74
N GLU A 556 -47.98 40.41 29.03
CA GLU A 556 -49.35 39.87 29.01
C GLU A 556 -49.76 39.30 27.63
N LEU A 557 -49.25 39.85 26.52
CA LEU A 557 -49.50 39.33 25.17
C LEU A 557 -48.96 37.91 24.94
N PHE A 558 -48.02 37.44 25.76
CA PHE A 558 -47.43 36.10 25.66
C PHE A 558 -47.94 35.12 26.73
N PHE A 559 -48.59 35.61 27.79
CA PHE A 559 -49.13 34.78 28.87
C PHE A 559 -50.62 34.41 28.66
N ASN A 560 -51.37 35.16 27.86
CA ASN A 560 -52.73 34.77 27.50
C ASN A 560 -52.72 33.58 26.52
N SER A 561 -53.00 32.39 27.06
CA SER A 561 -53.20 31.14 26.32
C SER A 561 -54.54 31.08 25.56
N GLU A 562 -55.35 32.14 25.64
CA GLU A 562 -56.60 32.22 24.90
C GLU A 562 -56.34 32.42 23.41
N PRO A 563 -57.09 31.71 22.55
CA PRO A 563 -56.91 31.82 21.11
C PRO A 563 -57.25 33.25 20.64
N LEU A 564 -56.31 33.84 19.90
CA LEU A 564 -56.37 35.23 19.43
C LEU A 564 -57.68 35.54 18.68
N SER A 565 -58.27 36.69 18.99
CA SER A 565 -59.46 37.20 18.31
C SER A 565 -59.21 37.42 16.80
N GLU A 566 -60.24 37.23 15.96
CA GLU A 566 -60.11 37.34 14.50
C GLU A 566 -59.58 38.71 14.02
N THR A 567 -59.83 39.77 14.79
CA THR A 567 -59.35 41.13 14.50
C THR A 567 -57.84 41.28 14.61
N THR A 568 -57.19 40.41 15.40
CA THR A 568 -55.75 40.46 15.69
C THR A 568 -54.96 39.47 14.84
N ARG A 569 -55.65 38.64 14.05
CA ARG A 569 -55.04 37.57 13.25
C ARG A 569 -54.56 38.08 11.90
N ILE A 570 -53.25 38.01 11.68
CA ILE A 570 -52.65 38.30 10.36
C ILE A 570 -52.92 37.10 9.43
N ARG A 571 -53.78 37.30 8.42
CA ARG A 571 -54.07 36.27 7.41
C ARG A 571 -52.95 36.22 6.37
N LEU A 572 -52.04 35.25 6.51
CA LEU A 572 -51.05 34.94 5.48
C LEU A 572 -51.75 34.25 4.29
N GLY A 573 -51.46 34.65 3.06
CA GLY A 573 -52.08 34.12 1.84
C GLY A 573 -51.89 32.61 1.60
N ARG A 574 -51.00 31.95 2.36
CA ARG A 574 -50.79 30.49 2.39
C ARG A 574 -51.11 29.90 3.76
N SER A 575 -52.23 30.29 4.37
CA SER A 575 -52.62 29.73 5.67
C SER A 575 -53.08 28.26 5.53
N PRO A 576 -52.60 27.34 6.40
CA PRO A 576 -53.10 25.96 6.44
C PRO A 576 -54.61 25.87 6.68
N LEU A 577 -55.22 26.91 7.24
CA LEU A 577 -56.68 27.03 7.42
C LEU A 577 -57.45 26.84 6.11
N ASN A 578 -57.00 27.44 5.01
CA ASN A 578 -57.71 27.35 3.72
C ASN A 578 -57.72 25.91 3.19
N LYS A 579 -56.63 25.16 3.42
CA LYS A 579 -56.55 23.75 3.04
C LYS A 579 -57.51 22.90 3.89
N CYS A 580 -57.58 23.15 5.20
CA CYS A 580 -58.53 22.47 6.07
C CYS A 580 -59.99 22.75 5.68
N ILE A 581 -60.33 24.01 5.37
CA ILE A 581 -61.67 24.39 4.89
C ILE A 581 -62.01 23.65 3.59
N GLN A 582 -61.06 23.56 2.66
CA GLN A 582 -61.26 22.84 1.40
C GLN A 582 -61.54 21.34 1.61
N ILE A 583 -60.78 20.67 2.48
CA ILE A 583 -60.97 19.24 2.78
C ILE A 583 -62.37 19.00 3.38
N ILE A 584 -62.78 19.82 4.37
CA ILE A 584 -64.09 19.69 5.01
C ILE A 584 -65.23 19.97 4.02
N ASN A 585 -65.09 20.98 3.16
CA ASN A 585 -66.08 21.25 2.10
C ASN A 585 -66.23 20.08 1.13
N ASN A 586 -65.12 19.45 0.73
CA ASN A 586 -65.14 18.30 -0.17
C ASN A 586 -65.77 17.05 0.49
N TRP A 587 -65.58 16.87 1.81
CA TRP A 587 -66.27 15.83 2.57
C TRP A 587 -67.77 16.10 2.71
N MET A 588 -68.17 17.37 2.88
CA MET A 588 -69.58 17.76 2.90
C MET A 588 -70.27 17.54 1.55
N SER A 589 -69.58 17.78 0.42
CA SER A 589 -70.10 17.53 -0.93
C SER A 589 -70.08 16.05 -1.33
N GLY A 590 -69.36 15.19 -0.59
CA GLY A 590 -69.21 13.77 -0.89
C GLY A 590 -68.17 13.47 -1.99
N ASP A 591 -67.34 14.44 -2.35
CA ASP A 591 -66.34 14.32 -3.43
C ASP A 591 -65.07 13.58 -2.99
N ILE A 592 -64.81 13.46 -1.68
CA ILE A 592 -63.61 12.83 -1.12
C ILE A 592 -63.98 11.97 0.10
N THR A 593 -63.32 10.83 0.26
CA THR A 593 -63.47 9.88 1.39
C THR A 593 -62.61 10.22 2.62
N GLU A 594 -61.99 11.40 2.65
CA GLU A 594 -61.17 11.84 3.79
C GLU A 594 -62.13 12.39 4.86
N ASP A 595 -62.19 11.73 6.01
CA ASP A 595 -63.05 12.04 7.16
C ASP A 595 -62.24 12.45 8.39
N LEU A 596 -60.94 12.74 8.23
CA LEU A 596 -60.01 13.04 9.31
C LEU A 596 -58.99 14.13 8.93
N ILE A 597 -58.82 15.12 9.81
CA ILE A 597 -57.72 16.08 9.80
C ILE A 597 -56.94 15.99 11.12
N LEU A 598 -55.61 15.86 11.01
CA LEU A 598 -54.69 15.96 12.13
C LEU A 598 -53.80 17.20 11.98
N LEU A 599 -53.90 18.11 12.96
CA LEU A 599 -53.01 19.27 13.11
C LEU A 599 -51.90 18.92 14.10
N TYR A 600 -50.65 18.95 13.66
CA TYR A 600 -49.50 18.68 14.52
C TYR A 600 -48.48 19.82 14.48
N GLY A 601 -47.67 19.92 15.53
CA GLY A 601 -46.56 20.88 15.64
C GLY A 601 -46.29 21.30 17.08
N ASN A 602 -45.31 22.16 17.27
CA ASN A 602 -44.90 22.62 18.60
C ASN A 602 -46.02 23.39 19.35
N PHE A 603 -45.91 23.42 20.69
CA PHE A 603 -46.77 24.25 21.53
C PHE A 603 -46.69 25.73 21.10
N GLY A 604 -47.83 26.43 21.08
CA GLY A 604 -47.89 27.84 20.69
C GLY A 604 -47.88 28.15 19.19
N ILE A 605 -47.81 27.16 18.29
CA ILE A 605 -47.82 27.40 16.83
C ILE A 605 -49.21 27.78 16.26
N GLY A 606 -50.25 27.83 17.10
CA GLY A 606 -51.60 28.26 16.70
C GLY A 606 -52.56 27.14 16.25
N LYS A 607 -52.32 25.87 16.64
CA LYS A 607 -53.21 24.73 16.31
C LYS A 607 -54.64 24.94 16.82
N SER A 608 -54.81 25.23 18.11
CA SER A 608 -56.11 25.51 18.72
C SER A 608 -56.79 26.74 18.08
N THR A 609 -56.01 27.74 17.67
CA THR A 609 -56.51 28.92 16.93
C THR A 609 -57.00 28.57 15.51
N ILE A 610 -56.42 27.56 14.86
CA ILE A 610 -56.91 27.03 13.58
C ILE A 610 -58.21 26.25 13.82
N LEU A 611 -58.23 25.35 14.80
CA LEU A 611 -59.44 24.58 15.14
C LEU A 611 -60.62 25.51 15.48
N GLN A 612 -60.40 26.57 16.27
CA GLN A 612 -61.46 27.50 16.64
C GLN A 612 -61.99 28.28 15.44
N ALA A 613 -61.10 28.63 14.50
CA ALA A 613 -61.51 29.26 13.25
C ALA A 613 -62.33 28.30 12.36
N LEU A 614 -61.98 27.00 12.32
CA LEU A 614 -62.78 25.98 11.64
C LEU A 614 -64.15 25.83 12.29
N LYS A 615 -64.22 25.79 13.63
CA LYS A 615 -65.49 25.76 14.36
C LYS A 615 -66.38 26.93 13.93
N LYS A 616 -65.88 28.16 14.04
CA LYS A 616 -66.64 29.37 13.69
C LYS A 616 -67.08 29.40 12.22
N HIS A 617 -66.27 28.88 11.30
CA HIS A 617 -66.58 28.87 9.87
C HIS A 617 -67.74 27.93 9.52
N PHE A 618 -67.83 26.78 10.20
CA PHE A 618 -68.79 25.72 9.89
C PHE A 618 -69.97 25.62 10.86
N GLU A 619 -70.02 26.44 11.92
CA GLU A 619 -71.05 26.41 12.97
C GLU A 619 -72.47 26.57 12.45
N SER A 620 -72.65 27.24 11.30
CA SER A 620 -73.95 27.42 10.65
C SER A 620 -74.33 26.32 9.65
N GLN A 621 -73.42 25.39 9.34
CA GLN A 621 -73.58 24.40 8.26
C GLN A 621 -73.68 22.96 8.77
N ILE A 622 -72.97 22.62 9.85
CA ILE A 622 -72.89 21.26 10.40
C ILE A 622 -72.95 21.30 11.93
N ILE A 623 -73.27 20.16 12.53
CA ILE A 623 -73.23 20.01 13.99
C ILE A 623 -71.77 19.94 14.41
N ILE A 624 -71.35 20.76 15.39
CA ILE A 624 -69.95 20.76 15.86
C ILE A 624 -69.89 20.33 17.32
N LYS A 625 -69.11 19.29 17.57
CA LYS A 625 -68.82 18.78 18.91
C LYS A 625 -67.37 19.07 19.24
N TRP A 626 -67.14 20.14 19.99
CA TRP A 626 -65.80 20.50 20.46
C TRP A 626 -65.56 19.94 21.84
N VAL A 627 -64.47 19.21 22.02
CA VAL A 627 -64.12 18.59 23.29
C VAL A 627 -62.63 18.75 23.57
N MET A 628 -62.32 19.09 24.81
CA MET A 628 -60.96 19.17 25.32
C MET A 628 -60.84 18.16 26.48
N PRO A 629 -59.95 17.16 26.41
CA PRO A 629 -59.76 16.22 27.49
C PRO A 629 -59.11 16.90 28.70
N GLU A 630 -59.86 17.05 29.80
CA GLU A 630 -59.33 17.61 31.06
C GLU A 630 -58.46 16.60 31.83
N ASN A 631 -58.75 15.30 31.65
CA ASN A 631 -58.07 14.21 32.32
C ASN A 631 -57.43 13.25 31.31
N LYS A 632 -56.36 12.57 31.72
CA LYS A 632 -55.72 11.53 30.90
C LYS A 632 -56.64 10.32 30.78
N ILE A 633 -56.89 9.90 29.54
CA ILE A 633 -57.70 8.74 29.16
C ILE A 633 -56.74 7.67 28.64
N PHE A 634 -56.64 6.52 29.30
CA PHE A 634 -55.61 5.53 28.94
C PHE A 634 -56.17 4.13 28.68
N THR A 635 -57.40 3.82 29.11
CA THR A 635 -58.07 2.56 28.78
C THR A 635 -59.14 2.70 27.71
N LYS A 636 -59.47 1.59 27.05
CA LYS A 636 -60.50 1.54 26.00
C LYS A 636 -61.88 1.91 26.53
N GLU A 637 -62.24 1.45 27.72
CA GLU A 637 -63.53 1.71 28.36
C GLU A 637 -63.68 3.21 28.68
N GLN A 638 -62.62 3.84 29.19
CA GLN A 638 -62.63 5.28 29.47
C GLN A 638 -62.80 6.11 28.20
N LEU A 639 -62.19 5.69 27.08
CA LEU A 639 -62.40 6.36 25.79
C LEU A 639 -63.85 6.22 25.31
N TYR A 640 -64.44 5.03 25.40
CA TYR A 640 -65.84 4.82 25.02
C TYR A 640 -66.82 5.56 25.92
N ASP A 641 -66.58 5.62 27.22
CA ASP A 641 -67.37 6.43 28.15
C ASP A 641 -67.23 7.92 27.83
N TYR A 642 -66.03 8.37 27.46
CA TYR A 642 -65.79 9.75 27.04
C TYR A 642 -66.55 10.08 25.75
N LEU A 643 -66.41 9.25 24.71
CA LEU A 643 -67.15 9.44 23.46
C LEU A 643 -68.66 9.29 23.67
N SER A 644 -69.11 8.45 24.61
CA SER A 644 -70.54 8.34 24.95
C SER A 644 -71.11 9.67 25.45
N LYS A 645 -70.33 10.43 26.21
CA LYS A 645 -70.70 11.78 26.65
C LYS A 645 -70.71 12.76 25.48
N VAL A 646 -69.73 12.68 24.58
CA VAL A 646 -69.64 13.55 23.39
C VAL A 646 -70.83 13.31 22.46
N PHE A 647 -71.18 12.05 22.19
CA PHE A 647 -72.28 11.69 21.30
C PHE A 647 -73.66 11.64 21.98
N GLU A 648 -73.73 11.88 23.30
CA GLU A 648 -74.96 11.75 24.11
C GLU A 648 -75.65 10.37 23.95
N THR A 649 -74.88 9.35 23.57
CA THR A 649 -75.36 8.01 23.22
C THR A 649 -74.42 6.99 23.82
N LYS A 650 -74.93 5.84 24.28
CA LYS A 650 -74.11 4.83 24.93
C LYS A 650 -73.27 4.06 23.89
N ILE A 651 -71.95 4.21 23.97
CA ILE A 651 -70.97 3.51 23.13
C ILE A 651 -70.27 2.46 23.99
N LYS A 652 -70.37 1.18 23.62
CA LYS A 652 -69.66 0.08 24.28
C LYS A 652 -68.71 -0.64 23.33
N HIS A 653 -69.06 -0.66 22.05
CA HIS A 653 -68.29 -1.32 21.01
C HIS A 653 -68.13 -0.42 19.79
N LEU A 654 -67.32 -0.87 18.85
CA LEU A 654 -66.92 -0.07 17.68
C LEU A 654 -68.11 0.08 16.70
N GLU A 655 -68.96 -0.95 16.62
CA GLU A 655 -70.18 -0.99 15.82
C GLU A 655 -71.24 0.03 16.28
N ASP A 656 -71.15 0.51 17.52
CA ASP A 656 -72.07 1.55 18.02
C ASP A 656 -71.77 2.90 17.36
N ILE A 657 -70.52 3.15 16.95
CA ILE A 657 -70.11 4.39 16.28
C ILE A 657 -70.60 4.41 14.83
N GLU A 658 -70.56 3.28 14.13
CA GLU A 658 -71.14 3.14 12.77
C GLU A 658 -72.66 3.38 12.78
N LYS A 659 -73.36 2.89 13.82
CA LYS A 659 -74.80 3.16 13.99
C LYS A 659 -75.07 4.64 14.26
N ILE A 660 -74.23 5.30 15.07
CA ILE A 660 -74.33 6.73 15.31
C ILE A 660 -74.12 7.50 14.01
N ASP A 661 -73.12 7.12 13.20
CA ASP A 661 -72.85 7.76 11.90
C ASP A 661 -74.05 7.68 10.94
N GLN A 662 -74.67 6.50 10.80
CA GLN A 662 -75.86 6.31 9.96
C GLN A 662 -77.07 7.14 10.41
N GLN A 663 -77.17 7.44 11.70
CA GLN A 663 -78.27 8.22 12.30
C GLN A 663 -77.95 9.71 12.45
N SER A 664 -76.68 10.09 12.27
CA SER A 664 -76.21 11.46 12.47
C SER A 664 -76.38 12.28 11.20
N GLN A 665 -76.71 13.56 11.38
CA GLN A 665 -76.44 14.56 10.35
C GLN A 665 -74.93 14.81 10.27
N LYS A 666 -74.46 15.46 9.20
CA LYS A 666 -73.05 15.86 9.05
C LYS A 666 -72.57 16.56 10.33
N THR A 667 -71.65 15.91 11.04
CA THR A 667 -71.17 16.27 12.38
C THR A 667 -69.65 16.33 12.37
N MET A 668 -69.06 17.45 12.77
CA MET A 668 -67.63 17.60 12.96
C MET A 668 -67.28 17.47 14.45
N VAL A 669 -66.40 16.53 14.78
CA VAL A 669 -65.89 16.31 16.13
C VAL A 669 -64.47 16.84 16.23
N ILE A 670 -64.29 17.87 17.05
CA ILE A 670 -63.00 18.49 17.31
C ILE A 670 -62.50 17.99 18.67
N ILE A 671 -61.37 17.28 18.67
CA ILE A 671 -60.66 16.89 19.90
C ILE A 671 -59.31 17.62 19.91
N ASP A 672 -59.22 18.63 20.77
CA ASP A 672 -57.95 19.33 21.02
C ASP A 672 -57.11 18.49 22.00
N ASP A 673 -55.78 18.48 21.83
CA ASP A 673 -54.84 17.80 22.72
C ASP A 673 -55.03 16.27 22.86
N ILE A 674 -54.99 15.56 21.72
CA ILE A 674 -55.09 14.08 21.72
C ILE A 674 -53.94 13.38 22.47
N HIS A 675 -52.89 14.12 22.84
CA HIS A 675 -51.80 13.61 23.67
C HIS A 675 -52.27 13.19 25.07
N ASN A 676 -53.43 13.65 25.52
CA ASN A 676 -54.09 13.19 26.74
C ASN A 676 -54.67 11.76 26.64
N PHE A 677 -54.66 11.14 25.45
CA PHE A 677 -55.15 9.77 25.23
C PHE A 677 -54.06 8.69 25.31
N TYR A 678 -52.84 9.05 25.73
CA TYR A 678 -51.77 8.08 25.95
C TYR A 678 -50.87 8.42 27.15
N LEU A 679 -50.27 7.37 27.72
CA LEU A 679 -49.25 7.43 28.76
C LEU A 679 -48.05 6.58 28.36
N ASN A 680 -46.83 7.08 28.62
CA ASN A 680 -45.58 6.36 28.38
C ASN A 680 -45.30 5.31 29.49
N THR A 681 -46.26 4.43 29.73
CA THR A 681 -46.19 3.32 30.70
C THR A 681 -46.65 2.03 30.05
N ILE A 682 -46.29 0.89 30.64
CA ILE A 682 -46.80 -0.43 30.22
C ILE A 682 -48.34 -0.38 30.33
N SER A 683 -49.05 -0.75 29.25
CA SER A 683 -50.51 -0.63 29.07
C SER A 683 -51.10 0.80 28.96
N GLY A 684 -50.28 1.85 28.82
CA GLY A 684 -50.75 3.24 28.67
C GLY A 684 -51.20 3.66 27.25
N LEU A 685 -51.27 2.73 26.29
CA LEU A 685 -51.60 2.99 24.87
C LEU A 685 -52.96 2.43 24.43
N GLU A 686 -53.74 1.85 25.34
CA GLU A 686 -54.98 1.14 24.98
C GLU A 686 -56.07 2.09 24.47
N ALA A 687 -56.26 3.24 25.12
CA ALA A 687 -57.15 4.30 24.61
C ALA A 687 -56.71 4.80 23.24
N TYR A 688 -55.42 5.10 23.04
CA TYR A 688 -54.90 5.55 21.74
C TYR A 688 -55.10 4.50 20.63
N ARG A 689 -54.88 3.21 20.91
CA ARG A 689 -55.17 2.13 19.95
C ARG A 689 -56.65 2.05 19.60
N ALA A 690 -57.52 2.21 20.60
CA ALA A 690 -58.96 2.26 20.38
C ALA A 690 -59.35 3.46 19.51
N LEU A 691 -58.78 4.64 19.76
CA LEU A 691 -58.99 5.84 18.94
C LEU A 691 -58.59 5.61 17.48
N ILE A 692 -57.42 5.02 17.23
CA ILE A 692 -56.97 4.69 15.87
C ILE A 692 -58.01 3.79 15.17
N ASN A 693 -58.50 2.76 15.87
CA ASN A 693 -59.50 1.85 15.30
C ASN A 693 -60.81 2.59 14.97
N ILE A 694 -61.23 3.54 15.80
CA ILE A 694 -62.42 4.38 15.54
C ILE A 694 -62.21 5.24 14.29
N THR A 695 -61.04 5.87 14.17
CA THR A 695 -60.71 6.76 13.04
C THR A 695 -60.41 6.01 11.75
N SER A 696 -60.27 4.67 11.81
CA SER A 696 -60.11 3.82 10.64
C SER A 696 -61.44 3.35 10.05
N LEU A 697 -62.55 3.59 10.76
CA LEU A 697 -63.88 3.40 10.20
C LEU A 697 -64.10 4.42 9.08
N GLN A 698 -64.68 3.98 7.98
CA GLN A 698 -65.09 4.89 6.90
C GLN A 698 -66.44 5.47 7.28
N LEU A 699 -66.45 6.67 7.86
CA LEU A 699 -67.67 7.32 8.33
C LEU A 699 -68.14 8.35 7.29
N GLU A 700 -69.43 8.34 6.96
CA GLU A 700 -69.98 9.26 5.96
C GLU A 700 -70.41 10.59 6.58
N ASN A 701 -70.91 10.57 7.82
CA ASN A 701 -71.54 11.71 8.47
C ASN A 701 -70.72 12.31 9.62
N ILE A 702 -69.70 11.61 10.11
CA ILE A 702 -68.80 12.12 11.17
C ILE A 702 -67.44 12.49 10.57
N PHE A 703 -66.98 13.71 10.87
CA PHE A 703 -65.65 14.19 10.51
C PHE A 703 -64.80 14.46 11.74
N TRP A 704 -63.58 13.93 11.78
CA TRP A 704 -62.66 14.05 12.91
C TRP A 704 -61.63 15.16 12.70
N CYS A 705 -61.49 16.03 13.68
CA CYS A 705 -60.48 17.09 13.72
C CYS A 705 -59.65 16.96 14.99
N PHE A 706 -58.38 16.60 14.87
CA PHE A 706 -57.49 16.40 16.00
C PHE A 706 -56.36 17.41 16.03
N SER A 707 -55.89 17.77 17.23
CA SER A 707 -54.60 18.42 17.42
C SER A 707 -53.64 17.55 18.25
N CYS A 708 -52.37 17.56 17.88
CA CYS A 708 -51.31 16.88 18.61
C CYS A 708 -50.08 17.80 18.76
N ASN A 709 -49.37 17.65 19.87
CA ASN A 709 -48.07 18.31 20.09
C ASN A 709 -46.95 17.38 19.60
N GLU A 710 -45.94 17.96 18.96
CA GLU A 710 -44.74 17.23 18.49
C GLU A 710 -43.77 16.91 19.63
#